data_AF-A0A1V5GZ89-F1
#
_entry.id   AF-A0A1V5GZ89-F1
#
_cell.length_a   1.000
_cell.length_b   1.000
_cell.length_c   1.000
_cell.angle_alpha   90.00
_cell.angle_beta   90.00
_cell.angle_gamma   90.00
#
_symmetry.space_group_name_H-M   'P 1'
#
loop_
_entity.id
_entity.type
_entity.pdbx_description
1 polymer ?
#
loop_
_entity_poly.entity_id
_entity_poly.type
_entity_poly.pdbx_seq_one_letter_code
_entity_poly.pdbx_strand_id
1 'polypeptide(L)'
;MPTRSRTQSFRLAGAAVVIGSRPGETLSLAAAELCRFLHRLSGRPSRLSKGLPTRGAALVLDRAAAARLGVAPAADEVGDQGYTLRHVAAGGRALLVIAAATDVGVLYGVYGLLEELGMGFHAGGETYPERPAPCTLPAGFEQTRRPVFPVRGNMLHYNFLCGCTDWGLDDYKFYFDQLARMRCNLLLMHWYDGEPGAAYEFNGEYLAGGRTPNSLTRPWGALAALRTSQFSFDTARCFDAEVYSSPAGENLPDLLSEVKATETAWREATRYARTAGIRIAAGFEEPGGSPTDGAVCERFRARLRQFLARNPHITHFALWQHESGGCYGTTPPAAGTPAAALLERRRHLFTHLGTDRRIWEAVRYGGFAEIAAQVLAEEAPHLRLVVVGWGGDRWMRFADLCLGFDKMLPADVVFTCHDNIDASFGPNVSTPWGELPPSRERWAMPWVEGDIDECWVRQPHVESLGQLAPDALRKGAQGLLTLQWRTRDVEEETGYIARFAWNPRLTPEQFYRDLARHAFGADNEARMGHILGELQCLGARWSGVRGTVECGHMQWTGHSPHFPFNLDASVPPFLADMVDKAVDALSIMPRDENDPEAGAFHARRNDMSGEETVRDPSRLGVREMTAVAARLRALAGESDPGRLRAQLIAIEEETWALRKVLVERGMSSLAYRSFDIFLIAIHHLQRNAGADTHLPRLDELQKELATLRRRFVKAGRLERLERLDYLAATLDFVRHYDRVAMLAAAGEAVDRAVASAETALAAGQAGRAAATAAEAYTALLEAGMQRAIEAFTGKLTTRCDFGTLCTLNVKLLPLYWETVDRLTRFFPAVPPREIQARGKADAVWLSWEASPKAAGMNLYRRRAGTAAWRRVNAEPLRPACVMFTDRPPEPGEWEYAVCALAADGWESPASHLGRAVCGPTPRPRIIASKPPAWVHAGEPFDLRVVVISDRGIRRVELFVREAGKRAWRSHEMLPAFRESFVTRVPGGDLEPGLCEFVVKATDGDGGESTWPEAAAAGLPWSLAVLPPP
;
A
#
# COMPACT_ATOMS: atom_id res chain seq x y z
N MET A 1 -21.74 44.87 -33.31
CA MET A 1 -22.10 43.86 -32.29
C MET A 1 -21.96 42.48 -32.92
N PRO A 2 -21.02 41.63 -32.49
CA PRO A 2 -20.97 40.26 -32.99
C PRO A 2 -21.95 39.39 -32.17
N THR A 3 -22.83 38.72 -32.89
CA THR A 3 -23.79 37.73 -32.40
C THR A 3 -23.04 36.57 -31.74
N ARG A 4 -23.13 36.48 -30.41
CA ARG A 4 -22.72 35.29 -29.65
C ARG A 4 -23.51 34.08 -30.13
N SER A 5 -22.86 33.21 -30.91
CA SER A 5 -23.29 31.83 -31.09
C SER A 5 -23.35 31.16 -29.72
N ARG A 6 -24.55 31.00 -29.15
CA ARG A 6 -24.79 30.13 -27.99
C ARG A 6 -24.59 28.69 -28.46
N THR A 7 -23.41 28.12 -28.23
CA THR A 7 -23.22 26.67 -28.23
C THR A 7 -24.20 26.10 -27.20
N GLN A 8 -25.27 25.45 -27.66
CA GLN A 8 -26.25 24.83 -26.77
C GLN A 8 -25.55 23.69 -26.01
N SER A 9 -25.67 23.65 -24.69
CA SER A 9 -25.12 22.59 -23.83
C SER A 9 -26.27 21.77 -23.24
N PHE A 10 -26.10 20.45 -23.18
CA PHE A 10 -27.07 19.53 -22.58
C PHE A 10 -26.84 19.43 -21.06
N ARG A 11 -27.87 19.69 -20.25
CA ARG A 11 -27.78 19.65 -18.77
C ARG A 11 -28.29 18.32 -18.23
N LEU A 12 -27.46 17.67 -17.41
CA LEU A 12 -27.73 16.36 -16.79
C LEU A 12 -28.36 16.47 -15.39
N ALA A 13 -28.10 17.57 -14.69
CA ALA A 13 -28.58 17.78 -13.32
C ALA A 13 -30.11 17.67 -13.22
N GLY A 14 -30.60 16.75 -12.39
CA GLY A 14 -32.03 16.49 -12.19
C GLY A 14 -32.73 15.75 -13.33
N ALA A 15 -32.00 15.27 -14.34
CA ALA A 15 -32.56 14.41 -15.39
C ALA A 15 -33.04 13.08 -14.81
N ALA A 16 -34.10 12.51 -15.40
CA ALA A 16 -34.56 11.17 -15.01
C ALA A 16 -33.58 10.11 -15.51
N VAL A 17 -33.28 9.10 -14.68
CA VAL A 17 -32.40 7.97 -15.01
C VAL A 17 -33.26 6.76 -15.36
N VAL A 18 -33.23 6.34 -16.62
CA VAL A 18 -34.08 5.28 -17.18
C VAL A 18 -33.35 3.94 -17.11
N ILE A 19 -33.88 3.01 -16.30
CA ILE A 19 -33.22 1.73 -15.98
C ILE A 19 -34.07 0.49 -16.30
N GLY A 20 -35.29 0.69 -16.82
CA GLY A 20 -36.23 -0.40 -17.09
C GLY A 20 -37.02 -0.84 -15.85
N SER A 21 -37.88 -1.85 -16.02
CA SER A 21 -38.80 -2.31 -14.98
C SER A 21 -38.23 -3.39 -14.06
N ARG A 22 -37.20 -4.13 -14.50
CA ARG A 22 -36.53 -5.21 -13.76
C ARG A 22 -35.01 -5.19 -14.04
N PRO A 23 -34.30 -4.15 -13.57
CA PRO A 23 -32.84 -4.07 -13.73
C PRO A 23 -32.14 -5.17 -12.93
N GLY A 24 -31.01 -5.68 -13.43
CA GLY A 24 -30.10 -6.52 -12.63
C GLY A 24 -29.41 -5.71 -11.53
N GLU A 25 -28.69 -6.40 -10.62
CA GLU A 25 -28.01 -5.76 -9.49
C GLU A 25 -26.96 -4.73 -9.94
N THR A 26 -26.07 -5.09 -10.88
CA THR A 26 -25.03 -4.18 -11.40
C THR A 26 -25.62 -2.97 -12.11
N LEU A 27 -26.71 -3.14 -12.88
CA LEU A 27 -27.39 -2.01 -13.52
C LEU A 27 -28.06 -1.09 -12.50
N SER A 28 -28.62 -1.66 -11.42
CA SER A 28 -29.19 -0.90 -10.31
C SER A 28 -28.12 -0.09 -9.57
N LEU A 29 -26.95 -0.69 -9.34
CA LEU A 29 -25.78 0.00 -8.79
C LEU A 29 -25.34 1.15 -9.70
N ALA A 30 -25.18 0.91 -11.00
CA ALA A 30 -24.79 1.94 -11.97
C ALA A 30 -25.72 3.16 -11.93
N ALA A 31 -27.02 2.90 -11.88
CA ALA A 31 -28.02 3.97 -11.79
C ALA A 31 -28.00 4.71 -10.45
N ALA A 32 -27.78 4.00 -9.35
CA ALA A 32 -27.70 4.58 -8.02
C ALA A 32 -26.44 5.46 -7.87
N GLU A 33 -25.28 5.01 -8.34
CA GLU A 33 -24.04 5.79 -8.38
C GLU A 33 -24.20 7.04 -9.26
N LEU A 34 -24.82 6.92 -10.44
CA LEU A 34 -25.10 8.08 -11.29
C LEU A 34 -26.00 9.10 -10.59
N CYS A 35 -27.09 8.66 -9.96
CA CYS A 35 -27.97 9.53 -9.19
C CYS A 35 -27.24 10.18 -8.01
N ARG A 36 -26.44 9.39 -7.29
CA ARG A 36 -25.63 9.84 -6.16
C ARG A 36 -24.70 10.95 -6.60
N PHE A 37 -23.82 10.71 -7.56
CA PHE A 37 -22.82 11.69 -7.96
C PHE A 37 -23.41 12.91 -8.67
N LEU A 38 -24.48 12.77 -9.48
CA LEU A 38 -25.16 13.95 -10.03
C LEU A 38 -25.76 14.83 -8.94
N HIS A 39 -26.32 14.24 -7.88
CA HIS A 39 -26.75 14.98 -6.70
C HIS A 39 -25.58 15.67 -6.00
N ARG A 40 -24.45 14.97 -5.81
CA ARG A 40 -23.23 15.54 -5.20
C ARG A 40 -22.64 16.71 -5.97
N LEU A 41 -22.64 16.60 -7.29
CA LEU A 41 -22.09 17.60 -8.19
C LEU A 41 -23.01 18.83 -8.28
N SER A 42 -24.32 18.62 -8.47
CA SER A 42 -25.25 19.71 -8.81
C SER A 42 -26.14 20.19 -7.66
N GLY A 43 -26.23 19.44 -6.56
CA GLY A 43 -27.21 19.63 -5.50
C GLY A 43 -28.66 19.32 -5.92
N ARG A 44 -28.88 18.77 -7.12
CA ARG A 44 -30.20 18.44 -7.66
C ARG A 44 -30.34 16.92 -7.79
N PRO A 45 -31.28 16.29 -7.07
CA PRO A 45 -31.45 14.84 -7.13
C PRO A 45 -32.05 14.42 -8.48
N SER A 46 -31.45 13.39 -9.08
CA SER A 46 -32.03 12.65 -10.19
C SER A 46 -32.96 11.55 -9.66
N ARG A 47 -33.99 11.18 -10.44
CA ARG A 47 -34.94 10.13 -10.08
C ARG A 47 -34.84 8.95 -11.02
N LEU A 48 -34.89 7.74 -10.46
CA LEU A 48 -35.01 6.51 -11.24
C LEU A 48 -36.36 6.44 -11.94
N SER A 49 -36.37 5.95 -13.17
CA SER A 49 -37.56 5.77 -14.00
C SER A 49 -37.55 4.41 -14.69
N LYS A 50 -38.71 3.75 -14.73
CA LYS A 50 -38.90 2.46 -15.42
C LYS A 50 -39.00 2.61 -16.94
N GLY A 51 -39.22 3.82 -17.44
CA GLY A 51 -39.37 4.12 -18.87
C GLY A 51 -38.98 5.54 -19.23
N LEU A 52 -38.95 5.84 -20.53
CA LEU A 52 -38.64 7.19 -21.01
C LEU A 52 -39.72 8.17 -20.54
N PRO A 53 -39.35 9.32 -19.92
CA PRO A 53 -40.31 10.32 -19.53
C PRO A 53 -41.00 10.95 -20.75
N THR A 54 -42.20 11.48 -20.53
CA THR A 54 -43.01 12.15 -21.57
C THR A 54 -42.48 13.53 -21.93
N ARG A 55 -41.81 14.23 -21.00
CA ARG A 55 -41.18 15.55 -21.19
C ARG A 55 -39.86 15.62 -20.41
N GLY A 56 -38.95 16.50 -20.83
CA GLY A 56 -37.68 16.78 -20.14
C GLY A 56 -36.51 15.91 -20.60
N ALA A 57 -35.35 16.16 -19.98
CA ALA A 57 -34.12 15.43 -20.24
C ALA A 57 -34.09 14.08 -19.52
N ALA A 58 -33.44 13.08 -20.12
CA ALA A 58 -33.25 11.77 -19.50
C ALA A 58 -31.87 11.16 -19.82
N LEU A 59 -31.42 10.34 -18.87
CA LEU A 59 -30.21 9.53 -18.92
C LEU A 59 -30.64 8.08 -19.09
N VAL A 60 -30.30 7.43 -20.20
CA VAL A 60 -30.81 6.10 -20.55
C VAL A 60 -29.73 5.05 -20.32
N LEU A 61 -29.94 4.17 -19.35
CA LEU A 61 -29.05 3.05 -19.00
C LEU A 61 -29.67 1.69 -19.41
N ASP A 62 -31.00 1.64 -19.58
CA ASP A 62 -31.71 0.44 -20.04
C ASP A 62 -31.25 0.01 -21.46
N ARG A 63 -30.61 -1.15 -21.56
CA ARG A 63 -30.04 -1.67 -22.83
C ARG A 63 -31.10 -1.83 -23.92
N ALA A 64 -32.32 -2.24 -23.55
CA ALA A 64 -33.43 -2.38 -24.51
C ALA A 64 -33.94 -1.03 -25.03
N ALA A 65 -33.99 0.01 -24.19
CA ALA A 65 -34.27 1.38 -24.62
C ALA A 65 -33.16 1.95 -25.49
N ALA A 66 -31.89 1.71 -25.14
CA ALA A 66 -30.74 2.13 -25.94
C ALA A 66 -30.78 1.54 -27.36
N ALA A 67 -31.12 0.26 -27.49
CA ALA A 67 -31.30 -0.41 -28.78
C ALA A 67 -32.45 0.21 -29.60
N ARG A 68 -33.62 0.46 -28.98
CA ARG A 68 -34.76 1.13 -29.65
C ARG A 68 -34.46 2.55 -30.10
N LEU A 69 -33.50 3.23 -29.45
CA LEU A 69 -33.02 4.56 -29.81
C LEU A 69 -31.91 4.54 -30.88
N GLY A 70 -31.50 3.36 -31.35
CA GLY A 70 -30.44 3.22 -32.37
C GLY A 70 -29.03 3.53 -31.85
N VAL A 71 -28.79 3.35 -30.55
CA VAL A 71 -27.48 3.61 -29.90
C VAL A 71 -26.83 2.32 -29.38
N ALA A 72 -27.43 1.14 -29.61
CA ALA A 72 -26.76 -0.10 -29.23
C ALA A 72 -25.43 -0.22 -29.99
N PRO A 73 -24.28 -0.31 -29.28
CA PRO A 73 -23.00 -0.44 -29.94
C PRO A 73 -22.86 -1.81 -30.58
N ALA A 74 -22.11 -1.88 -31.68
CA ALA A 74 -21.75 -3.17 -32.26
C ALA A 74 -20.79 -3.90 -31.30
N ALA A 75 -20.98 -5.21 -31.11
CA ALA A 75 -20.25 -5.98 -30.08
C ALA A 75 -18.73 -5.99 -30.33
N ASP A 76 -18.31 -5.97 -31.59
CA ASP A 76 -16.92 -5.84 -32.03
C ASP A 76 -16.30 -4.47 -31.73
N GLU A 77 -17.10 -3.40 -31.75
CA GLU A 77 -16.67 -2.02 -31.49
C GLU A 77 -16.29 -1.81 -30.02
N VAL A 78 -17.14 -2.27 -29.08
CA VAL A 78 -16.98 -1.99 -27.63
C VAL A 78 -16.55 -3.20 -26.80
N GLY A 79 -16.75 -4.42 -27.28
CA GLY A 79 -16.58 -5.64 -26.49
C GLY A 79 -17.47 -5.69 -25.24
N ASP A 80 -17.15 -6.58 -24.30
CA ASP A 80 -17.98 -6.82 -23.12
C ASP A 80 -17.91 -5.71 -22.06
N GLN A 81 -16.94 -4.80 -22.16
CA GLN A 81 -16.65 -3.81 -21.12
C GLN A 81 -16.65 -2.38 -21.64
N GLY A 82 -16.58 -2.16 -22.95
CA GLY A 82 -16.68 -0.83 -23.54
C GLY A 82 -18.10 -0.28 -23.50
N TYR A 83 -18.20 1.01 -23.78
CA TYR A 83 -19.45 1.74 -23.76
C TYR A 83 -19.47 2.87 -24.79
N THR A 84 -20.67 3.35 -25.10
CA THR A 84 -20.95 4.53 -25.92
C THR A 84 -21.78 5.51 -25.11
N LEU A 85 -21.33 6.76 -25.03
CA LEU A 85 -22.09 7.90 -24.55
C LEU A 85 -22.56 8.68 -25.77
N ARG A 86 -23.87 8.78 -26.01
CA ARG A 86 -24.40 9.52 -27.17
C ARG A 86 -25.57 10.38 -26.78
N HIS A 87 -25.50 11.67 -27.13
CA HIS A 87 -26.63 12.57 -27.04
C HIS A 87 -27.60 12.33 -28.22
N VAL A 88 -28.88 12.10 -27.92
CA VAL A 88 -29.94 11.83 -28.90
C VAL A 88 -31.10 12.79 -28.70
N ALA A 89 -31.55 13.44 -29.78
CA ALA A 89 -32.80 14.19 -29.80
C ALA A 89 -33.93 13.28 -30.29
N ALA A 90 -34.84 12.86 -29.41
CA ALA A 90 -35.92 11.93 -29.76
C ALA A 90 -37.29 12.38 -29.22
N GLY A 91 -38.23 12.67 -30.12
CA GLY A 91 -39.59 13.11 -29.75
C GLY A 91 -39.60 14.41 -28.93
N GLY A 92 -38.76 15.38 -29.32
CA GLY A 92 -38.62 16.68 -28.62
C GLY A 92 -37.88 16.61 -27.27
N ARG A 93 -37.31 15.45 -26.91
CA ARG A 93 -36.53 15.25 -25.67
C ARG A 93 -35.04 15.22 -25.98
N ALA A 94 -34.24 15.75 -25.07
CA ALA A 94 -32.79 15.63 -25.09
C ALA A 94 -32.38 14.46 -24.19
N LEU A 95 -31.83 13.41 -24.78
CA LEU A 95 -31.45 12.18 -24.11
C LEU A 95 -29.94 12.02 -24.15
N LEU A 96 -29.34 11.53 -23.08
CA LEU A 96 -27.99 10.97 -23.12
C LEU A 96 -28.11 9.48 -22.87
N VAL A 97 -27.70 8.68 -23.85
CA VAL A 97 -27.73 7.23 -23.78
C VAL A 97 -26.35 6.73 -23.38
N ILE A 98 -26.29 5.89 -22.34
CA ILE A 98 -25.11 5.14 -21.92
C ILE A 98 -25.34 3.70 -22.37
N ALA A 99 -24.81 3.34 -23.54
CA ALA A 99 -25.05 2.04 -24.16
C ALA A 99 -23.81 1.14 -24.06
N ALA A 100 -24.01 -0.12 -23.75
CA ALA A 100 -22.96 -1.15 -23.71
C ALA A 100 -23.57 -2.54 -23.98
N ALA A 101 -22.73 -3.51 -24.30
CA ALA A 101 -23.16 -4.90 -24.51
C ALA A 101 -23.63 -5.56 -23.20
N THR A 102 -23.03 -5.20 -22.07
CA THR A 102 -23.26 -5.80 -20.75
C THR A 102 -23.63 -4.73 -19.71
N ASP A 103 -24.18 -5.16 -18.57
CA ASP A 103 -24.50 -4.26 -17.46
C ASP A 103 -23.23 -3.66 -16.82
N VAL A 104 -22.11 -4.38 -16.80
CA VAL A 104 -20.83 -3.85 -16.32
C VAL A 104 -20.25 -2.79 -17.27
N GLY A 105 -20.44 -2.93 -18.58
CA GLY A 105 -20.10 -1.88 -19.54
C GLY A 105 -20.93 -0.61 -19.32
N VAL A 106 -22.21 -0.73 -18.95
CA VAL A 106 -23.04 0.44 -18.56
C VAL A 106 -22.51 1.09 -17.28
N LEU A 107 -22.12 0.29 -16.27
CA LEU A 107 -21.48 0.80 -15.04
C LEU A 107 -20.20 1.58 -15.37
N TYR A 108 -19.33 1.07 -16.23
CA TYR A 108 -18.13 1.79 -16.66
C TYR A 108 -18.45 3.05 -17.48
N GLY A 109 -19.54 3.03 -18.26
CA GLY A 109 -20.03 4.22 -18.94
C GLY A 109 -20.53 5.30 -17.98
N VAL A 110 -21.14 4.92 -16.86
CA VAL A 110 -21.50 5.85 -15.77
C VAL A 110 -20.25 6.52 -15.20
N TYR A 111 -19.23 5.74 -14.83
CA TYR A 111 -18.00 6.32 -14.27
C TYR A 111 -17.23 7.14 -15.31
N GLY A 112 -17.20 6.70 -16.57
CA GLY A 112 -16.64 7.48 -17.67
C GLY A 112 -17.34 8.82 -17.87
N LEU A 113 -18.67 8.84 -17.81
CA LEU A 113 -19.45 10.09 -17.84
C LEU A 113 -19.10 11.00 -16.66
N LEU A 114 -18.94 10.44 -15.45
CA LEU A 114 -18.62 11.24 -14.27
C LEU A 114 -17.21 11.84 -14.33
N GLU A 115 -16.24 11.14 -14.93
CA GLU A 115 -14.93 11.71 -15.22
C GLU A 115 -15.01 12.84 -16.26
N GLU A 116 -15.85 12.72 -17.30
CA GLU A 116 -16.12 13.82 -18.25
C GLU A 116 -16.77 15.05 -17.58
N LEU A 117 -17.43 14.85 -16.42
CA LEU A 117 -17.95 15.94 -15.59
C LEU A 117 -16.90 16.51 -14.62
N GLY A 118 -15.65 16.03 -14.66
CA GLY A 118 -14.52 16.53 -13.88
C GLY A 118 -14.29 15.82 -12.54
N MET A 119 -14.89 14.64 -12.32
CA MET A 119 -14.55 13.82 -11.15
C MET A 119 -13.26 13.03 -11.37
N GLY A 120 -12.54 12.74 -10.29
CA GLY A 120 -11.44 11.78 -10.27
C GLY A 120 -11.74 10.60 -9.34
N PHE A 121 -11.43 9.38 -9.78
CA PHE A 121 -11.53 8.16 -8.98
C PHE A 121 -10.15 7.57 -8.69
N HIS A 122 -9.90 7.22 -7.42
CA HIS A 122 -8.61 6.72 -6.92
C HIS A 122 -8.85 5.69 -5.81
N ALA A 123 -7.83 4.90 -5.48
CA ALA A 123 -7.92 3.91 -4.39
C ALA A 123 -8.16 4.56 -3.01
N GLY A 124 -7.68 5.79 -2.78
CA GLY A 124 -7.98 6.57 -1.59
C GLY A 124 -9.39 7.19 -1.56
N GLY A 125 -10.16 7.14 -2.66
CA GLY A 125 -11.48 7.77 -2.76
C GLY A 125 -11.59 8.80 -3.88
N GLU A 126 -12.75 9.45 -3.96
CA GLU A 126 -13.10 10.32 -5.08
C GLU A 126 -12.64 11.77 -4.89
N THR A 127 -12.45 12.47 -6.00
CA THR A 127 -12.25 13.91 -6.06
C THR A 127 -13.34 14.56 -6.90
N TYR A 128 -13.68 15.81 -6.57
CA TYR A 128 -14.81 16.52 -7.16
C TYR A 128 -14.31 17.77 -7.89
N PRO A 129 -14.95 18.20 -8.99
CA PRO A 129 -14.71 19.52 -9.58
C PRO A 129 -15.20 20.64 -8.64
N GLU A 130 -15.06 21.90 -9.04
CA GLU A 130 -15.71 23.00 -8.30
C GLU A 130 -17.23 22.82 -8.26
N ARG A 131 -17.83 23.11 -7.10
CA ARG A 131 -19.25 22.87 -6.83
C ARG A 131 -20.00 24.15 -6.48
N PRO A 132 -21.29 24.26 -6.81
CA PRO A 132 -22.08 23.30 -7.58
C PRO A 132 -21.62 23.25 -9.06
N ALA A 133 -21.39 22.05 -9.57
CA ALA A 133 -20.99 21.84 -10.94
C ALA A 133 -22.22 21.97 -11.86
N PRO A 134 -22.06 22.52 -13.08
CA PRO A 134 -23.16 22.70 -14.01
C PRO A 134 -23.75 21.38 -14.53
N CYS A 135 -22.97 20.28 -14.46
CA CYS A 135 -23.28 18.96 -15.01
C CYS A 135 -23.78 19.06 -16.45
N THR A 136 -22.97 19.64 -17.33
CA THR A 136 -23.32 19.90 -18.73
C THR A 136 -22.33 19.25 -19.68
N LEU A 137 -22.84 18.75 -20.81
CA LEU A 137 -22.05 18.29 -21.94
C LEU A 137 -22.28 19.19 -23.16
N PRO A 138 -21.34 19.25 -24.13
CA PRO A 138 -21.57 19.89 -25.42
C PRO A 138 -22.78 19.31 -26.17
N ALA A 139 -23.49 20.11 -26.98
CA ALA A 139 -24.49 19.57 -27.90
C ALA A 139 -23.85 18.58 -28.89
N GLY A 140 -24.55 17.48 -29.15
CA GLY A 140 -24.05 16.43 -30.05
C GLY A 140 -22.89 15.63 -29.46
N PHE A 141 -22.68 15.68 -28.13
CA PHE A 141 -21.65 14.88 -27.47
C PHE A 141 -21.81 13.39 -27.81
N GLU A 142 -20.71 12.82 -28.29
CA GLU A 142 -20.60 11.40 -28.61
C GLU A 142 -19.19 10.92 -28.25
N GLN A 143 -19.12 9.80 -27.55
CA GLN A 143 -17.87 9.17 -27.17
C GLN A 143 -18.05 7.66 -27.06
N THR A 144 -17.25 6.91 -27.80
CA THR A 144 -17.10 5.46 -27.62
C THR A 144 -15.75 5.17 -26.96
N ARG A 145 -15.73 4.29 -25.96
CA ARG A 145 -14.54 3.88 -25.22
C ARG A 145 -14.51 2.37 -25.07
N ARG A 146 -13.31 1.80 -25.19
CA ARG A 146 -13.02 0.38 -24.95
C ARG A 146 -11.66 0.26 -24.28
N PRO A 147 -11.48 -0.61 -23.28
CA PRO A 147 -10.18 -0.80 -22.66
C PRO A 147 -9.24 -1.58 -23.58
N VAL A 148 -7.94 -1.24 -23.56
CA VAL A 148 -6.88 -1.97 -24.26
C VAL A 148 -6.46 -3.26 -23.52
N PHE A 149 -6.68 -3.31 -22.21
CA PHE A 149 -6.52 -4.50 -21.38
C PHE A 149 -7.90 -5.00 -20.90
N PRO A 150 -8.37 -6.17 -21.37
CA PRO A 150 -9.58 -6.81 -20.87
C PRO A 150 -9.51 -7.20 -19.38
N VAL A 151 -8.32 -7.38 -18.82
CA VAL A 151 -8.07 -7.69 -17.41
C VAL A 151 -7.24 -6.57 -16.79
N ARG A 152 -7.69 -6.05 -15.65
CA ARG A 152 -7.03 -4.92 -14.99
C ARG A 152 -7.43 -4.82 -13.53
N GLY A 153 -6.47 -4.45 -12.69
CA GLY A 153 -6.71 -4.29 -11.27
C GLY A 153 -5.43 -4.58 -10.51
N ASN A 154 -5.56 -5.29 -9.40
CA ASN A 154 -4.47 -5.44 -8.46
C ASN A 154 -4.35 -6.88 -8.01
N MET A 155 -3.16 -7.21 -7.52
CA MET A 155 -2.91 -8.39 -6.72
C MET A 155 -2.59 -7.93 -5.30
N LEU A 156 -3.25 -8.54 -4.33
CA LEU A 156 -3.05 -8.26 -2.91
C LEU A 156 -2.44 -9.47 -2.20
N HIS A 157 -1.35 -9.23 -1.49
CA HIS A 157 -0.68 -10.23 -0.64
C HIS A 157 -1.22 -10.20 0.78
N TYR A 158 -1.57 -11.37 1.29
CA TYR A 158 -1.82 -11.60 2.70
C TYR A 158 -0.48 -11.99 3.31
N ASN A 159 0.08 -11.16 4.21
CA ASN A 159 1.31 -11.45 4.98
C ASN A 159 1.64 -10.36 6.02
N PHE A 160 1.45 -9.08 5.69
CA PHE A 160 1.90 -7.95 6.52
C PHE A 160 0.77 -7.23 7.26
N LEU A 161 1.10 -6.75 8.47
CA LEU A 161 0.21 -5.91 9.29
C LEU A 161 -0.17 -4.60 8.59
N CYS A 162 0.64 -4.09 7.66
CA CYS A 162 0.32 -2.89 6.89
C CYS A 162 -0.57 -3.17 5.66
N GLY A 163 -0.83 -4.44 5.33
CA GLY A 163 -1.51 -4.87 4.11
C GLY A 163 -2.97 -5.29 4.30
N CYS A 164 -3.52 -6.02 3.33
CA CYS A 164 -4.90 -6.50 3.36
C CYS A 164 -5.18 -7.59 4.40
N THR A 165 -4.14 -8.05 5.09
CA THR A 165 -4.22 -9.06 6.16
C THR A 165 -5.10 -8.63 7.33
N ASP A 166 -5.18 -7.33 7.60
CA ASP A 166 -6.02 -6.79 8.66
C ASP A 166 -7.44 -6.48 8.19
N TRP A 167 -7.81 -6.67 6.91
CA TRP A 167 -9.11 -6.22 6.40
C TRP A 167 -10.32 -6.93 7.00
N GLY A 168 -11.34 -6.14 7.33
CA GLY A 168 -12.71 -6.61 7.54
C GLY A 168 -13.56 -6.54 6.27
N LEU A 169 -14.83 -6.92 6.39
CA LEU A 169 -15.78 -6.86 5.28
C LEU A 169 -15.92 -5.45 4.68
N ASP A 170 -15.96 -4.41 5.53
CA ASP A 170 -16.12 -3.03 5.06
C ASP A 170 -14.91 -2.53 4.27
N ASP A 171 -13.70 -2.96 4.64
CA ASP A 171 -12.48 -2.63 3.92
C ASP A 171 -12.47 -3.26 2.52
N TYR A 172 -12.87 -4.53 2.40
CA TYR A 172 -13.08 -5.19 1.10
C TYR A 172 -14.14 -4.46 0.26
N LYS A 173 -15.30 -4.13 0.85
CA LYS A 173 -16.38 -3.41 0.15
C LYS A 173 -15.87 -2.06 -0.40
N PHE A 174 -15.21 -1.27 0.46
CA PHE A 174 -14.61 0.00 0.07
C PHE A 174 -13.59 -0.18 -1.07
N TYR A 175 -12.71 -1.16 -0.96
CA TYR A 175 -11.70 -1.43 -1.99
C TYR A 175 -12.33 -1.80 -3.34
N PHE A 176 -13.33 -2.69 -3.34
CA PHE A 176 -14.06 -3.06 -4.56
C PHE A 176 -14.81 -1.88 -5.19
N ASP A 177 -15.39 -1.01 -4.38
CA ASP A 177 -16.02 0.21 -4.87
C ASP A 177 -15.00 1.10 -5.60
N GLN A 178 -13.79 1.28 -5.06
CA GLN A 178 -12.77 2.08 -5.73
C GLN A 178 -12.22 1.41 -6.99
N LEU A 179 -12.05 0.09 -6.98
CA LEU A 179 -11.69 -0.64 -8.19
C LEU A 179 -12.77 -0.44 -9.27
N ALA A 180 -14.05 -0.60 -8.96
CA ALA A 180 -15.14 -0.36 -9.91
C ALA A 180 -15.14 1.11 -10.39
N ARG A 181 -14.96 2.04 -9.43
CA ARG A 181 -14.56 3.45 -9.52
C ARG A 181 -13.67 3.79 -10.70
N MET A 182 -12.47 3.26 -10.60
CA MET A 182 -11.40 3.46 -11.56
C MET A 182 -11.63 2.69 -12.86
N ARG A 183 -12.72 1.91 -12.92
CA ARG A 183 -12.96 0.88 -13.92
C ARG A 183 -11.71 0.00 -13.94
N CYS A 184 -11.48 -0.74 -12.87
CA CYS A 184 -10.75 -2.00 -12.72
C CYS A 184 -11.77 -3.16 -12.74
N ASN A 185 -11.33 -4.42 -12.89
CA ASN A 185 -12.26 -5.55 -13.00
C ASN A 185 -11.75 -6.89 -12.44
N LEU A 186 -10.53 -6.94 -11.88
CA LEU A 186 -9.98 -8.15 -11.27
C LEU A 186 -9.26 -7.80 -9.97
N LEU A 187 -9.47 -8.61 -8.93
CA LEU A 187 -8.57 -8.74 -7.80
C LEU A 187 -7.99 -10.16 -7.78
N LEU A 188 -6.66 -10.26 -7.74
CA LEU A 188 -5.92 -11.52 -7.54
C LEU A 188 -5.41 -11.58 -6.10
N MET A 189 -5.52 -12.74 -5.45
CA MET A 189 -4.91 -12.97 -4.13
C MET A 189 -4.66 -14.45 -3.88
N HIS A 190 -3.95 -14.76 -2.80
CA HIS A 190 -3.78 -16.13 -2.31
C HIS A 190 -3.55 -16.12 -0.81
N TRP A 191 -3.61 -17.32 -0.22
CA TRP A 191 -3.18 -17.57 1.15
C TRP A 191 -2.00 -18.52 1.17
N TYR A 192 -1.01 -18.18 2.00
CA TYR A 192 0.01 -19.12 2.44
C TYR A 192 -0.59 -20.17 3.37
N ASP A 193 0.05 -21.33 3.48
CA ASP A 193 -0.44 -22.42 4.33
C ASP A 193 -0.59 -22.04 5.82
N GLY A 194 0.13 -21.01 6.29
CA GLY A 194 0.04 -20.50 7.66
C GLY A 194 -1.12 -19.52 7.91
N GLU A 195 -1.98 -19.26 6.94
CA GLU A 195 -2.97 -18.17 7.01
C GLU A 195 -4.42 -18.67 7.06
N PRO A 196 -5.35 -17.92 7.66
CA PRO A 196 -6.69 -18.44 7.94
C PRO A 196 -7.43 -18.99 6.71
N GLY A 197 -7.28 -18.34 5.55
CA GLY A 197 -7.94 -18.76 4.32
C GLY A 197 -7.42 -20.06 3.69
N ALA A 198 -6.25 -20.54 4.14
CA ALA A 198 -5.64 -21.79 3.65
C ALA A 198 -6.16 -23.05 4.36
N ALA A 199 -6.78 -22.92 5.54
CA ALA A 199 -7.24 -24.04 6.36
C ALA A 199 -8.17 -24.97 5.59
N TYR A 200 -8.13 -26.28 5.83
CA TYR A 200 -9.10 -27.25 5.30
C TYR A 200 -9.13 -28.51 6.18
N GLU A 201 -10.23 -29.26 6.14
CA GLU A 201 -10.37 -30.49 6.93
C GLU A 201 -10.02 -31.73 6.10
N PHE A 202 -9.30 -32.69 6.65
CA PHE A 202 -9.03 -33.97 5.99
C PHE A 202 -9.00 -35.09 7.04
N ASN A 203 -9.89 -36.08 6.89
CA ASN A 203 -10.03 -37.21 7.81
C ASN A 203 -10.24 -36.81 9.29
N GLY A 204 -10.96 -35.71 9.55
CA GLY A 204 -11.25 -35.21 10.90
C GLY A 204 -10.16 -34.30 11.49
N GLU A 205 -9.08 -34.03 10.75
CA GLU A 205 -8.01 -33.11 11.14
C GLU A 205 -8.06 -31.82 10.31
N TYR A 206 -7.86 -30.67 10.93
CA TYR A 206 -7.61 -29.42 10.20
C TYR A 206 -6.14 -29.35 9.80
N LEU A 207 -5.89 -29.25 8.50
CA LEU A 207 -4.59 -29.03 7.88
C LEU A 207 -4.50 -27.59 7.37
N ALA A 208 -3.29 -27.02 7.41
CA ALA A 208 -3.04 -25.60 7.13
C ALA A 208 -3.89 -24.66 8.02
N GLY A 209 -3.78 -23.35 7.81
CA GLY A 209 -4.48 -22.36 8.61
C GLY A 209 -3.66 -21.85 9.78
N GLY A 210 -3.79 -20.56 10.06
CA GLY A 210 -3.21 -19.93 11.23
C GLY A 210 -3.92 -18.64 11.59
N ARG A 211 -3.43 -17.95 12.63
CA ARG A 211 -4.01 -16.70 13.10
C ARG A 211 -3.67 -15.57 12.14
N THR A 212 -4.57 -14.60 12.04
CA THR A 212 -4.24 -13.33 11.41
C THR A 212 -3.11 -12.63 12.17
N PRO A 213 -2.06 -12.14 11.47
CA PRO A 213 -1.08 -11.23 12.04
C PRO A 213 -1.75 -10.10 12.84
N ASN A 214 -1.24 -9.87 14.04
CA ASN A 214 -1.71 -8.86 14.98
C ASN A 214 -0.57 -8.23 15.79
N SER A 215 -0.87 -7.16 16.54
CA SER A 215 0.14 -6.40 17.30
C SER A 215 0.86 -7.20 18.41
N LEU A 216 0.32 -8.36 18.81
CA LEU A 216 0.94 -9.28 19.77
C LEU A 216 1.66 -10.47 19.12
N THR A 217 1.48 -10.65 17.81
CA THR A 217 2.29 -11.59 17.04
C THR A 217 3.60 -10.91 16.65
N ARG A 218 4.64 -11.70 16.37
CA ARG A 218 5.90 -11.18 15.82
C ARG A 218 6.06 -11.57 14.34
N PRO A 219 5.15 -11.13 13.45
CA PRO A 219 5.24 -11.49 12.04
C PRO A 219 6.45 -10.78 11.41
N TRP A 220 7.14 -11.49 10.50
CA TRP A 220 8.10 -10.91 9.56
C TRP A 220 9.11 -9.93 10.20
N GLY A 221 9.86 -10.36 11.21
CA GLY A 221 10.93 -9.53 11.81
C GLY A 221 10.47 -8.44 12.79
N ALA A 222 9.22 -8.46 13.24
CA ALA A 222 8.76 -7.64 14.35
C ALA A 222 9.62 -7.80 15.61
N LEU A 223 10.09 -6.68 16.15
CA LEU A 223 11.03 -6.64 17.29
C LEU A 223 10.31 -6.76 18.63
N ALA A 224 9.03 -6.36 18.69
CA ALA A 224 8.22 -6.40 19.89
C ALA A 224 6.83 -6.98 19.62
N ALA A 225 6.22 -7.54 20.66
CA ALA A 225 4.80 -7.87 20.71
C ALA A 225 4.18 -6.92 21.73
N LEU A 226 3.36 -5.98 21.28
CA LEU A 226 2.87 -4.86 22.08
C LEU A 226 1.35 -4.77 22.02
N ARG A 227 0.76 -4.51 23.19
CA ARG A 227 -0.60 -3.99 23.26
C ARG A 227 -0.61 -2.56 22.73
N THR A 228 -1.72 -2.13 22.14
CA THR A 228 -1.86 -0.75 21.65
C THR A 228 -1.72 0.29 22.78
N SER A 229 -1.95 -0.11 24.05
CA SER A 229 -1.66 0.71 25.25
C SER A 229 -0.18 1.06 25.43
N GLN A 230 0.71 0.26 24.87
CA GLN A 230 2.17 0.41 25.00
C GLN A 230 2.78 1.17 23.82
N PHE A 231 1.96 1.63 22.88
CA PHE A 231 2.43 2.34 21.69
C PHE A 231 2.93 3.74 22.06
N SER A 232 4.10 4.08 21.53
CA SER A 232 4.84 5.30 21.87
C SER A 232 4.23 6.56 21.25
N PHE A 233 4.65 7.72 21.77
CA PHE A 233 4.32 9.04 21.22
C PHE A 233 2.81 9.30 21.11
N ASP A 234 2.06 8.88 22.13
CA ASP A 234 0.60 9.05 22.26
C ASP A 234 -0.23 8.37 21.15
N THR A 235 0.39 7.49 20.35
CA THR A 235 -0.29 6.81 19.24
C THR A 235 -1.32 5.78 19.71
N ALA A 236 -1.25 5.35 20.97
CA ALA A 236 -2.23 4.47 21.63
C ALA A 236 -3.69 4.97 21.52
N ARG A 237 -3.89 6.29 21.39
CA ARG A 237 -5.20 6.93 21.23
C ARG A 237 -5.82 6.76 19.85
N CYS A 238 -5.02 6.38 18.86
CA CYS A 238 -5.49 6.13 17.50
C CYS A 238 -6.16 4.75 17.37
N PHE A 239 -6.00 3.86 18.34
CA PHE A 239 -6.48 2.48 18.26
C PHE A 239 -7.71 2.25 19.12
N ASP A 240 -8.56 1.36 18.64
CA ASP A 240 -9.90 1.06 19.13
C ASP A 240 -10.00 -0.30 19.84
N ALA A 241 -8.88 -1.00 20.02
CA ALA A 241 -8.77 -2.23 20.78
C ALA A 241 -7.36 -2.36 21.39
N GLU A 242 -7.20 -3.23 22.40
CA GLU A 242 -5.90 -3.55 23.00
C GLU A 242 -4.96 -4.30 22.04
N VAL A 243 -5.53 -5.01 21.07
CA VAL A 243 -4.82 -5.75 20.03
C VAL A 243 -5.31 -5.26 18.69
N TYR A 244 -4.38 -4.83 17.84
CA TYR A 244 -4.70 -4.51 16.46
C TYR A 244 -4.56 -5.75 15.59
N SER A 245 -5.63 -6.17 14.91
CA SER A 245 -5.71 -7.34 14.04
C SER A 245 -6.80 -7.12 12.99
N SER A 246 -7.14 -8.11 12.17
CA SER A 246 -8.43 -8.14 11.47
C SER A 246 -9.61 -8.15 12.45
N PRO A 247 -10.82 -7.68 12.08
CA PRO A 247 -11.98 -7.73 12.99
C PRO A 247 -12.31 -9.14 13.48
N ALA A 248 -11.97 -10.17 12.69
CA ALA A 248 -12.09 -11.57 13.10
C ALA A 248 -11.14 -11.94 14.26
N GLY A 249 -9.98 -11.28 14.36
CA GLY A 249 -8.93 -11.55 15.35
C GLY A 249 -8.81 -10.52 16.48
N GLU A 250 -9.50 -9.37 16.43
CA GLU A 250 -9.37 -8.24 17.40
C GLU A 250 -9.56 -8.66 18.87
N ASN A 251 -10.40 -9.67 19.15
CA ASN A 251 -10.69 -10.15 20.50
C ASN A 251 -9.92 -11.43 20.88
N LEU A 252 -8.92 -11.83 20.09
CA LEU A 252 -8.15 -13.06 20.27
C LEU A 252 -9.02 -14.31 20.52
N PRO A 253 -10.01 -14.62 19.66
CA PRO A 253 -10.82 -15.83 19.83
C PRO A 253 -9.97 -17.11 19.69
N ASP A 254 -10.56 -18.28 19.90
CA ASP A 254 -9.90 -19.52 19.50
C ASP A 254 -9.64 -19.53 17.97
N LEU A 255 -8.60 -20.27 17.55
CA LEU A 255 -8.12 -20.24 16.17
C LEU A 255 -9.21 -20.66 15.17
N LEU A 256 -10.02 -21.66 15.50
CA LEU A 256 -11.03 -22.16 14.57
C LEU A 256 -12.15 -21.13 14.39
N SER A 257 -12.60 -20.49 15.48
CA SER A 257 -13.56 -19.38 15.40
C SER A 257 -13.03 -18.21 14.56
N GLU A 258 -11.74 -17.87 14.70
CA GLU A 258 -11.08 -16.83 13.88
C GLU A 258 -11.09 -17.18 12.38
N VAL A 259 -10.72 -18.43 12.05
CA VAL A 259 -10.75 -18.97 10.69
C VAL A 259 -12.17 -18.89 10.11
N LYS A 260 -13.19 -19.36 10.84
CA LYS A 260 -14.59 -19.34 10.38
C LYS A 260 -15.16 -17.92 10.20
N ALA A 261 -14.78 -16.99 11.06
CA ALA A 261 -15.13 -15.58 10.91
C ALA A 261 -14.49 -14.97 9.65
N THR A 262 -13.21 -15.27 9.39
CA THR A 262 -12.49 -14.83 8.20
C THR A 262 -13.11 -15.40 6.92
N GLU A 263 -13.40 -16.71 6.89
CA GLU A 263 -14.10 -17.37 5.77
C GLU A 263 -15.45 -16.71 5.47
N THR A 264 -16.20 -16.34 6.51
CA THR A 264 -17.51 -15.70 6.37
C THR A 264 -17.40 -14.28 5.81
N ALA A 265 -16.48 -13.48 6.35
CA ALA A 265 -16.22 -12.13 5.84
C ALA A 265 -15.79 -12.16 4.37
N TRP A 266 -14.89 -13.08 4.02
CA TRP A 266 -14.42 -13.25 2.64
C TRP A 266 -15.52 -13.70 1.67
N ARG A 267 -16.40 -14.63 2.07
CA ARG A 267 -17.54 -15.05 1.25
C ARG A 267 -18.49 -13.89 0.96
N GLU A 268 -18.79 -13.05 1.94
CA GLU A 268 -19.62 -11.86 1.73
C GLU A 268 -18.92 -10.80 0.87
N ALA A 269 -17.60 -10.62 1.04
CA ALA A 269 -16.79 -9.74 0.22
C ALA A 269 -16.81 -10.16 -1.26
N THR A 270 -16.64 -11.44 -1.57
CA THR A 270 -16.69 -11.95 -2.97
C THR A 270 -18.09 -11.85 -3.58
N ARG A 271 -19.16 -11.99 -2.78
CA ARG A 271 -20.53 -11.70 -3.22
C ARG A 271 -20.69 -10.22 -3.62
N TYR A 272 -20.19 -9.31 -2.80
CA TYR A 272 -20.21 -7.87 -3.06
C TYR A 272 -19.44 -7.49 -4.33
N ALA A 273 -18.25 -8.07 -4.50
CA ALA A 273 -17.40 -7.90 -5.68
C ALA A 273 -18.15 -8.19 -6.99
N ARG A 274 -18.96 -9.26 -7.02
CA ARG A 274 -19.76 -9.63 -8.20
C ARG A 274 -20.69 -8.50 -8.64
N THR A 275 -21.43 -7.90 -7.70
CA THR A 275 -22.34 -6.79 -7.99
C THR A 275 -21.60 -5.55 -8.47
N ALA A 276 -20.44 -5.26 -7.88
CA ALA A 276 -19.53 -4.19 -8.28
C ALA A 276 -18.82 -4.42 -9.63
N GLY A 277 -19.01 -5.60 -10.26
CA GLY A 277 -18.38 -5.95 -11.53
C GLY A 277 -16.89 -6.29 -11.39
N ILE A 278 -16.46 -6.73 -10.20
CA ILE A 278 -15.09 -7.16 -9.91
C ILE A 278 -15.04 -8.70 -9.90
N ARG A 279 -14.20 -9.24 -10.78
CA ARG A 279 -13.87 -10.66 -10.82
C ARG A 279 -12.82 -10.96 -9.75
N ILE A 280 -12.93 -12.11 -9.10
CA ILE A 280 -11.99 -12.56 -8.08
C ILE A 280 -11.22 -13.77 -8.59
N ALA A 281 -9.89 -13.67 -8.55
CA ALA A 281 -8.96 -14.77 -8.69
C ALA A 281 -8.34 -15.05 -7.32
N ALA A 282 -8.61 -16.23 -6.76
CA ALA A 282 -8.14 -16.58 -5.43
C ALA A 282 -7.70 -18.05 -5.37
N GLY A 283 -6.76 -18.37 -4.50
CA GLY A 283 -6.34 -19.74 -4.27
C GLY A 283 -5.23 -19.83 -3.23
N PHE A 284 -4.35 -20.80 -3.42
CA PHE A 284 -3.33 -21.19 -2.45
C PHE A 284 -2.12 -21.81 -3.17
N GLU A 285 -1.03 -21.99 -2.42
CA GLU A 285 0.22 -22.57 -2.90
C GLU A 285 0.06 -24.03 -3.33
N GLU A 286 0.87 -24.47 -4.29
CA GLU A 286 0.91 -25.87 -4.69
C GLU A 286 1.38 -26.76 -3.54
N PRO A 287 0.98 -28.05 -3.52
CA PRO A 287 1.47 -28.97 -2.51
C PRO A 287 2.99 -29.15 -2.55
N GLY A 288 3.58 -29.29 -1.38
CA GLY A 288 4.88 -29.95 -1.23
C GLY A 288 4.79 -31.41 -1.69
N GLY A 289 5.78 -31.87 -2.48
CA GLY A 289 5.86 -33.24 -2.96
C GLY A 289 5.60 -33.41 -4.46
N SER A 290 5.29 -34.65 -4.88
CA SER A 290 5.16 -35.03 -6.30
C SER A 290 3.70 -35.15 -6.73
N PRO A 291 3.34 -34.70 -7.96
CA PRO A 291 2.01 -34.93 -8.56
C PRO A 291 1.76 -36.40 -8.96
N THR A 292 2.70 -37.30 -8.69
CA THR A 292 2.54 -38.75 -8.88
C THR A 292 2.32 -39.51 -7.57
N ASP A 293 2.39 -38.84 -6.43
CA ASP A 293 2.12 -39.44 -5.12
C ASP A 293 0.62 -39.41 -4.84
N GLY A 294 0.01 -40.59 -4.65
CA GLY A 294 -1.43 -40.73 -4.45
C GLY A 294 -1.95 -39.96 -3.23
N ALA A 295 -1.24 -39.99 -2.10
CA ALA A 295 -1.67 -39.33 -0.87
C ALA A 295 -1.56 -37.80 -0.98
N VAL A 296 -0.51 -37.30 -1.65
CA VAL A 296 -0.37 -35.86 -1.95
C VAL A 296 -1.50 -35.40 -2.87
N CYS A 297 -1.79 -36.15 -3.93
CA CYS A 297 -2.85 -35.84 -4.88
C CYS A 297 -4.24 -35.87 -4.22
N GLU A 298 -4.53 -36.86 -3.38
CA GLU A 298 -5.80 -36.97 -2.66
C GLU A 298 -6.03 -35.77 -1.74
N ARG A 299 -5.01 -35.37 -0.96
CA ARG A 299 -5.08 -34.18 -0.09
C ARG A 299 -5.28 -32.91 -0.90
N PHE A 300 -4.55 -32.74 -2.01
CA PHE A 300 -4.70 -31.56 -2.87
C PHE A 300 -6.09 -31.46 -3.48
N ARG A 301 -6.63 -32.58 -4.00
CA ARG A 301 -8.00 -32.63 -4.52
C ARG A 301 -9.04 -32.32 -3.45
N ALA A 302 -8.87 -32.85 -2.23
CA ALA A 302 -9.77 -32.57 -1.11
C ALA A 302 -9.74 -31.09 -0.69
N ARG A 303 -8.53 -30.50 -0.58
CA ARG A 303 -8.34 -29.07 -0.29
C ARG A 303 -9.00 -28.20 -1.36
N LEU A 304 -8.75 -28.48 -2.63
CA LEU A 304 -9.31 -27.74 -3.75
C LEU A 304 -10.85 -27.80 -3.75
N ARG A 305 -11.46 -28.98 -3.60
CA ARG A 305 -12.93 -29.11 -3.53
C ARG A 305 -13.54 -28.29 -2.39
N GLN A 306 -12.94 -28.34 -1.19
CA GLN A 306 -13.40 -27.53 -0.07
C GLN A 306 -13.19 -26.03 -0.27
N PHE A 307 -12.09 -25.63 -0.92
CA PHE A 307 -11.87 -24.25 -1.29
C PHE A 307 -12.97 -23.75 -2.24
N LEU A 308 -13.27 -24.51 -3.30
CA LEU A 308 -14.32 -24.17 -4.27
C LEU A 308 -15.71 -24.07 -3.60
N ALA A 309 -16.04 -25.03 -2.72
CA ALA A 309 -17.30 -25.03 -2.00
C ALA A 309 -17.47 -23.81 -1.06
N ARG A 310 -16.38 -23.37 -0.42
CA ARG A 310 -16.39 -22.18 0.47
C ARG A 310 -16.41 -20.86 -0.27
N ASN A 311 -15.98 -20.85 -1.53
CA ASN A 311 -15.76 -19.64 -2.34
C ASN A 311 -16.64 -19.63 -3.62
N PRO A 312 -17.98 -19.71 -3.51
CA PRO A 312 -18.86 -19.90 -4.69
C PRO A 312 -18.96 -18.68 -5.62
N HIS A 313 -18.36 -17.54 -5.25
CA HIS A 313 -18.45 -16.29 -5.99
C HIS A 313 -17.12 -15.87 -6.66
N ILE A 314 -16.07 -16.68 -6.53
CA ILE A 314 -14.84 -16.44 -7.30
C ILE A 314 -15.10 -16.73 -8.78
N THR A 315 -14.18 -16.27 -9.62
CA THR A 315 -14.25 -16.45 -11.08
C THR A 315 -13.05 -17.20 -11.63
N HIS A 316 -11.96 -17.20 -10.87
CA HIS A 316 -10.75 -17.92 -11.20
C HIS A 316 -10.20 -18.60 -9.95
N PHE A 317 -9.70 -19.82 -10.11
CA PHE A 317 -8.84 -20.46 -9.12
C PHE A 317 -7.39 -20.16 -9.48
N ALA A 318 -6.63 -19.60 -8.53
CA ALA A 318 -5.21 -19.30 -8.71
C ALA A 318 -4.36 -20.35 -8.01
N LEU A 319 -3.62 -21.15 -8.77
CA LEU A 319 -2.61 -22.05 -8.22
C LEU A 319 -1.28 -21.29 -8.15
N TRP A 320 -0.71 -21.18 -6.96
CA TRP A 320 0.53 -20.45 -6.74
C TRP A 320 1.72 -21.40 -6.73
N GLN A 321 2.83 -21.01 -7.36
CA GLN A 321 4.12 -21.66 -7.18
C GLN A 321 4.78 -21.12 -5.92
N HIS A 322 5.46 -21.97 -5.16
CA HIS A 322 6.34 -21.53 -4.08
C HIS A 322 7.46 -20.59 -4.59
N GLU A 323 7.88 -19.66 -3.73
CA GLU A 323 8.73 -18.51 -4.05
C GLU A 323 9.97 -18.82 -4.92
N SER A 324 10.73 -19.85 -4.55
CA SER A 324 12.02 -20.13 -5.17
C SER A 324 11.96 -21.11 -6.35
N GLY A 325 10.77 -21.60 -6.71
CA GLY A 325 10.63 -22.67 -7.68
C GLY A 325 11.18 -22.29 -9.05
N GLY A 326 10.79 -21.13 -9.59
CA GLY A 326 11.21 -20.70 -10.92
C GLY A 326 12.73 -20.57 -11.11
N CYS A 327 13.48 -20.18 -10.06
CA CYS A 327 14.91 -19.90 -10.14
C CYS A 327 15.78 -21.09 -9.77
N TYR A 328 15.59 -21.67 -8.58
CA TYR A 328 16.42 -22.77 -8.08
C TYR A 328 15.94 -24.13 -8.59
N GLY A 329 14.62 -24.27 -8.73
CA GLY A 329 13.99 -25.54 -9.01
C GLY A 329 14.06 -26.52 -7.83
N THR A 330 13.28 -27.59 -7.95
CA THR A 330 13.17 -28.62 -6.93
C THR A 330 14.17 -29.74 -7.23
N THR A 331 14.67 -30.42 -6.19
CA THR A 331 15.55 -31.57 -6.36
C THR A 331 14.86 -32.64 -7.22
N PRO A 332 15.49 -33.12 -8.32
CA PRO A 332 14.91 -34.15 -9.17
C PRO A 332 14.64 -35.44 -8.41
N PRO A 333 13.58 -36.18 -8.77
CA PRO A 333 13.24 -37.43 -8.12
C PRO A 333 14.26 -38.53 -8.43
N ALA A 334 14.44 -39.46 -7.49
CA ALA A 334 15.33 -40.61 -7.69
C ALA A 334 14.91 -41.47 -8.90
N ALA A 335 15.90 -42.00 -9.61
CA ALA A 335 15.68 -42.89 -10.76
C ALA A 335 14.79 -44.08 -10.40
N GLY A 336 13.96 -44.52 -11.36
CA GLY A 336 13.03 -45.64 -11.17
C GLY A 336 11.72 -45.29 -10.44
N THR A 337 11.57 -44.08 -9.90
CA THR A 337 10.30 -43.61 -9.32
C THR A 337 9.29 -43.18 -10.40
N PRO A 338 7.97 -43.20 -10.09
CA PRO A 338 6.96 -42.65 -11.01
C PRO A 338 7.19 -41.17 -11.37
N ALA A 339 7.74 -40.40 -10.43
CA ALA A 339 8.11 -39.01 -10.62
C ALA A 339 9.26 -38.86 -11.64
N ALA A 340 10.30 -39.70 -11.56
CA ALA A 340 11.38 -39.71 -12.55
C ALA A 340 10.89 -40.11 -13.94
N ALA A 341 9.96 -41.06 -14.03
CA ALA A 341 9.33 -41.40 -15.30
C ALA A 341 8.50 -40.23 -15.87
N LEU A 342 7.83 -39.44 -15.04
CA LEU A 342 7.12 -38.23 -15.47
C LEU A 342 8.08 -37.15 -15.98
N LEU A 343 9.19 -36.91 -15.25
CA LEU A 343 10.25 -36.01 -15.65
C LEU A 343 10.75 -36.34 -17.07
N GLU A 344 11.17 -37.58 -17.32
CA GLU A 344 11.71 -37.97 -18.62
C GLU A 344 10.69 -37.85 -19.76
N ARG A 345 9.40 -38.17 -19.52
CA ARG A 345 8.36 -37.99 -20.53
C ARG A 345 8.15 -36.53 -20.94
N ARG A 346 8.33 -35.58 -20.02
CA ARG A 346 8.01 -34.15 -20.24
C ARG A 346 9.24 -33.27 -20.43
N ARG A 347 10.44 -33.80 -20.19
CA ARG A 347 11.73 -33.09 -20.29
C ARG A 347 11.87 -32.27 -21.58
N HIS A 348 11.45 -32.84 -22.71
CA HIS A 348 11.55 -32.21 -24.03
C HIS A 348 10.84 -30.84 -24.13
N LEU A 349 9.83 -30.58 -23.30
CA LEU A 349 9.08 -29.32 -23.29
C LEU A 349 9.84 -28.15 -22.63
N PHE A 350 10.85 -28.47 -21.80
CA PHE A 350 11.51 -27.52 -20.90
C PHE A 350 13.04 -27.50 -21.07
N THR A 351 13.55 -28.01 -22.20
CA THR A 351 15.00 -28.09 -22.49
C THR A 351 15.71 -26.73 -22.46
N HIS A 352 14.98 -25.63 -22.65
CA HIS A 352 15.49 -24.26 -22.56
C HIS A 352 15.80 -23.79 -21.12
N LEU A 353 15.36 -24.50 -20.07
CA LEU A 353 15.56 -24.07 -18.68
C LEU A 353 16.97 -24.35 -18.14
N GLY A 354 17.79 -25.11 -18.87
CA GLY A 354 19.22 -25.32 -18.61
C GLY A 354 19.56 -26.40 -17.58
N THR A 355 18.81 -26.55 -16.49
CA THR A 355 19.13 -27.50 -15.40
C THR A 355 18.00 -28.48 -15.08
N ASP A 356 18.35 -29.70 -14.67
CA ASP A 356 17.39 -30.75 -14.31
C ASP A 356 16.49 -30.36 -13.12
N ARG A 357 17.00 -29.55 -12.17
CA ARG A 357 16.20 -29.03 -11.06
C ARG A 357 15.06 -28.14 -11.53
N ARG A 358 15.35 -27.19 -12.44
CA ARG A 358 14.34 -26.29 -13.00
C ARG A 358 13.37 -27.02 -13.93
N ILE A 359 13.87 -27.96 -14.72
CA ILE A 359 13.02 -28.83 -15.55
C ILE A 359 12.06 -29.63 -14.68
N TRP A 360 12.56 -30.27 -13.62
CA TRP A 360 11.71 -31.02 -12.69
C TRP A 360 10.68 -30.12 -12.03
N GLU A 361 11.07 -28.93 -11.57
CA GLU A 361 10.12 -27.99 -10.98
C GLU A 361 8.99 -27.61 -11.92
N ALA A 362 9.32 -27.32 -13.19
CA ALA A 362 8.31 -27.04 -14.20
C ALA A 362 7.36 -28.23 -14.36
N VAL A 363 7.90 -29.45 -14.51
CA VAL A 363 7.09 -30.67 -14.66
C VAL A 363 6.22 -30.93 -13.42
N ARG A 364 6.77 -30.74 -12.21
CA ARG A 364 6.11 -30.96 -10.93
C ARG A 364 4.93 -29.99 -10.75
N TYR A 365 5.20 -28.68 -10.85
CA TYR A 365 4.18 -27.64 -10.71
C TYR A 365 3.12 -27.75 -11.83
N GLY A 366 3.55 -27.97 -13.08
CA GLY A 366 2.65 -28.21 -14.21
C GLY A 366 1.75 -29.43 -13.98
N GLY A 367 2.25 -30.49 -13.35
CA GLY A 367 1.44 -31.66 -12.99
C GLY A 367 0.35 -31.35 -11.96
N PHE A 368 0.63 -30.52 -10.96
CA PHE A 368 -0.41 -30.03 -10.05
C PHE A 368 -1.40 -29.10 -10.74
N ALA A 369 -0.96 -28.28 -11.70
CA ALA A 369 -1.86 -27.48 -12.53
C ALA A 369 -2.79 -28.35 -13.39
N GLU A 370 -2.30 -29.47 -13.96
CA GLU A 370 -3.14 -30.46 -14.67
C GLU A 370 -4.19 -31.07 -13.73
N ILE A 371 -3.81 -31.43 -12.50
CA ILE A 371 -4.76 -31.92 -11.48
C ILE A 371 -5.82 -30.87 -11.15
N ALA A 372 -5.40 -29.62 -10.94
CA ALA A 372 -6.32 -28.52 -10.65
C ALA A 372 -7.29 -28.29 -11.82
N ALA A 373 -6.80 -28.28 -13.06
CA ALA A 373 -7.63 -28.16 -14.26
C ALA A 373 -8.65 -29.29 -14.36
N GLN A 374 -8.27 -30.53 -14.05
CA GLN A 374 -9.19 -31.66 -14.02
C GLN A 374 -10.29 -31.48 -12.98
N VAL A 375 -9.94 -31.11 -11.73
CA VAL A 375 -10.94 -30.89 -10.67
C VAL A 375 -11.88 -29.75 -11.03
N LEU A 376 -11.38 -28.66 -11.62
CA LEU A 376 -12.21 -27.56 -12.07
C LEU A 376 -13.18 -27.99 -13.18
N ALA A 377 -12.72 -28.78 -14.16
CA ALA A 377 -13.60 -29.29 -15.21
C ALA A 377 -14.73 -30.19 -14.66
N GLU A 378 -14.45 -30.96 -13.60
CA GLU A 378 -15.42 -31.85 -12.94
C GLU A 378 -16.40 -31.10 -12.03
N GLU A 379 -15.91 -30.17 -11.21
CA GLU A 379 -16.65 -29.60 -10.07
C GLU A 379 -17.12 -28.16 -10.31
N ALA A 380 -16.38 -27.39 -11.13
CA ALA A 380 -16.60 -25.95 -11.32
C ALA A 380 -16.21 -25.48 -12.73
N PRO A 381 -16.81 -26.01 -13.82
CA PRO A 381 -16.40 -25.74 -15.20
C PRO A 381 -16.60 -24.28 -15.66
N HIS A 382 -17.24 -23.47 -14.83
CA HIS A 382 -17.42 -22.03 -15.05
C HIS A 382 -16.21 -21.20 -14.56
N LEU A 383 -15.32 -21.79 -13.76
CA LEU A 383 -14.11 -21.14 -13.27
C LEU A 383 -12.95 -21.39 -14.22
N ARG A 384 -12.04 -20.41 -14.28
CA ARG A 384 -10.79 -20.54 -15.03
C ARG A 384 -9.61 -20.81 -14.10
N LEU A 385 -8.65 -21.60 -14.56
CA LEU A 385 -7.38 -21.78 -13.86
C LEU A 385 -6.40 -20.65 -14.22
N VAL A 386 -5.77 -20.09 -13.20
CA VAL A 386 -4.63 -19.19 -13.34
C VAL A 386 -3.44 -19.87 -12.67
N VAL A 387 -2.35 -20.05 -13.41
CA VAL A 387 -1.05 -20.40 -12.81
C VAL A 387 -0.28 -19.12 -12.53
N VAL A 388 0.13 -18.98 -11.27
CA VAL A 388 0.82 -17.81 -10.74
C VAL A 388 2.15 -18.26 -10.17
N GLY A 389 3.20 -17.50 -10.42
CA GLY A 389 4.47 -17.73 -9.72
C GLY A 389 5.24 -16.46 -9.45
N TRP A 390 6.39 -16.67 -8.83
CA TRP A 390 7.26 -15.59 -8.41
C TRP A 390 8.30 -15.31 -9.48
N GLY A 391 8.33 -14.06 -9.94
CA GLY A 391 9.40 -13.58 -10.78
C GLY A 391 9.18 -13.64 -12.27
N GLY A 392 9.56 -12.54 -12.91
CA GLY A 392 9.80 -12.47 -14.33
C GLY A 392 11.06 -13.19 -14.82
N ASP A 393 11.49 -12.89 -16.03
CA ASP A 393 12.66 -13.51 -16.68
C ASP A 393 14.01 -13.03 -16.09
N ARG A 394 14.03 -11.89 -15.40
CA ARG A 394 15.21 -11.35 -14.72
C ARG A 394 15.36 -11.82 -13.26
N TRP A 395 14.27 -12.06 -12.56
CA TRP A 395 14.25 -12.35 -11.11
C TRP A 395 13.32 -13.51 -10.83
N MET A 396 13.71 -14.47 -9.98
CA MET A 396 12.89 -15.64 -9.55
C MET A 396 12.32 -16.54 -10.67
N ARG A 397 12.33 -16.12 -11.94
CA ARG A 397 12.38 -16.91 -13.18
C ARG A 397 11.17 -17.81 -13.46
N PHE A 398 9.99 -17.52 -12.90
CA PHE A 398 8.76 -18.24 -13.24
C PHE A 398 8.33 -18.03 -14.69
N ALA A 399 8.45 -16.81 -15.23
CA ALA A 399 8.04 -16.50 -16.61
C ALA A 399 8.70 -17.43 -17.66
N ASP A 400 9.90 -17.95 -17.40
CA ASP A 400 10.58 -18.92 -18.27
C ASP A 400 9.79 -20.25 -18.41
N LEU A 401 9.10 -20.66 -17.34
CA LEU A 401 8.35 -21.91 -17.28
C LEU A 401 7.11 -21.87 -18.19
N CYS A 402 6.53 -20.68 -18.35
CA CYS A 402 5.31 -20.45 -19.14
C CYS A 402 5.46 -20.88 -20.61
N LEU A 403 6.66 -20.83 -21.18
CA LEU A 403 6.91 -21.28 -22.57
C LEU A 403 6.71 -22.80 -22.74
N GLY A 404 7.05 -23.58 -21.71
CA GLY A 404 6.77 -25.02 -21.70
C GLY A 404 5.33 -25.30 -21.27
N PHE A 405 4.77 -24.50 -20.35
CA PHE A 405 3.36 -24.63 -19.95
C PHE A 405 2.38 -24.36 -21.08
N ASP A 406 2.70 -23.48 -22.03
CA ASP A 406 1.86 -23.27 -23.21
C ASP A 406 1.61 -24.56 -24.01
N LYS A 407 2.61 -25.45 -24.05
CA LYS A 407 2.57 -26.75 -24.75
C LYS A 407 2.00 -27.86 -23.87
N MET A 408 1.99 -27.68 -22.55
CA MET A 408 1.59 -28.70 -21.57
C MET A 408 0.14 -28.53 -21.11
N LEU A 409 -0.29 -27.28 -20.85
CA LEU A 409 -1.57 -26.97 -20.21
C LEU A 409 -2.65 -26.57 -21.24
N PRO A 410 -3.94 -26.82 -20.95
CA PRO A 410 -5.06 -26.40 -21.79
C PRO A 410 -4.99 -24.92 -22.18
N ALA A 411 -5.46 -24.57 -23.39
CA ALA A 411 -5.31 -23.24 -23.98
C ALA A 411 -6.00 -22.10 -23.19
N ASP A 412 -7.01 -22.43 -22.39
CA ASP A 412 -7.80 -21.51 -21.58
C ASP A 412 -7.20 -21.20 -20.21
N VAL A 413 -6.15 -21.93 -19.79
CA VAL A 413 -5.35 -21.64 -18.59
C VAL A 413 -4.58 -20.32 -18.78
N VAL A 414 -4.69 -19.44 -17.78
CA VAL A 414 -4.06 -18.11 -17.77
C VAL A 414 -2.70 -18.17 -17.10
N PHE A 415 -1.72 -17.43 -17.64
CA PHE A 415 -0.38 -17.28 -17.04
C PHE A 415 -0.17 -15.88 -16.46
N THR A 416 0.43 -15.80 -15.26
CA THR A 416 0.87 -14.52 -14.66
C THR A 416 1.99 -14.76 -13.66
N CYS A 417 2.77 -13.73 -13.34
CA CYS A 417 3.77 -13.79 -12.27
C CYS A 417 4.08 -12.42 -11.70
N HIS A 418 4.70 -12.38 -10.52
CA HIS A 418 5.33 -11.16 -10.00
C HIS A 418 6.49 -10.77 -10.92
N ASP A 419 6.25 -9.92 -11.90
CA ASP A 419 7.14 -9.78 -13.04
C ASP A 419 8.47 -9.10 -12.66
N ASN A 420 8.40 -7.81 -12.31
CA ASN A 420 9.55 -7.05 -11.84
C ASN A 420 9.44 -6.89 -10.32
N ILE A 421 10.45 -7.34 -9.57
CA ILE A 421 10.50 -7.27 -8.08
C ILE A 421 10.40 -5.84 -7.52
N ASP A 422 10.83 -4.87 -8.32
CA ASP A 422 10.44 -3.48 -8.21
C ASP A 422 10.24 -2.98 -9.65
N ALA A 423 9.10 -2.34 -9.90
CA ALA A 423 8.72 -1.82 -11.20
C ALA A 423 9.79 -0.91 -11.83
N SER A 424 10.64 -0.28 -11.01
CA SER A 424 11.70 0.63 -11.41
C SER A 424 12.96 -0.02 -11.98
N PHE A 425 13.14 -1.34 -11.82
CA PHE A 425 14.33 -2.08 -12.25
C PHE A 425 14.54 -2.18 -13.76
N GLY A 426 13.53 -1.88 -14.56
CA GLY A 426 13.70 -1.91 -16.01
C GLY A 426 12.50 -1.39 -16.78
N PRO A 427 12.71 -1.04 -18.05
CA PRO A 427 11.66 -0.43 -18.87
C PRO A 427 10.68 -1.43 -19.47
N ASN A 428 10.89 -2.74 -19.27
CA ASN A 428 10.16 -3.81 -19.94
C ASN A 428 9.59 -4.81 -18.93
N VAL A 429 8.43 -5.37 -19.27
CA VAL A 429 7.92 -6.60 -18.63
C VAL A 429 8.69 -7.82 -19.15
N SER A 430 8.47 -9.01 -18.59
CA SER A 430 9.21 -10.21 -18.99
C SER A 430 9.15 -10.50 -20.50
N THR A 431 10.27 -10.98 -21.05
CA THR A 431 10.43 -11.35 -22.47
C THR A 431 9.50 -12.51 -22.88
N PRO A 432 9.35 -13.59 -22.09
CA PRO A 432 8.44 -14.70 -22.41
C PRO A 432 7.00 -14.28 -22.76
N TRP A 433 6.49 -13.16 -22.23
CA TRP A 433 5.16 -12.65 -22.58
C TRP A 433 4.98 -12.33 -24.07
N GLY A 434 6.05 -11.90 -24.74
CA GLY A 434 6.05 -11.62 -26.18
C GLY A 434 6.28 -12.86 -27.05
N GLU A 435 6.73 -13.97 -26.45
CA GLU A 435 7.00 -15.24 -27.16
C GLU A 435 5.79 -16.18 -27.15
N LEU A 436 4.84 -15.97 -26.23
CA LEU A 436 3.59 -16.74 -26.15
C LEU A 436 2.65 -16.41 -27.33
N PRO A 437 1.91 -17.40 -27.86
CA PRO A 437 0.99 -17.17 -28.96
C PRO A 437 -0.13 -16.19 -28.57
N PRO A 438 -0.72 -15.43 -29.51
CA PRO A 438 -1.82 -14.49 -29.20
C PRO A 438 -3.04 -15.14 -28.54
N SER A 439 -3.26 -16.44 -28.75
CA SER A 439 -4.35 -17.20 -28.13
C SER A 439 -4.13 -17.53 -26.65
N ARG A 440 -2.89 -17.44 -26.14
CA ARG A 440 -2.58 -17.72 -24.73
C ARG A 440 -2.81 -16.47 -23.89
N GLU A 441 -3.76 -16.54 -22.97
CA GLU A 441 -4.00 -15.42 -22.07
C GLU A 441 -2.88 -15.27 -21.02
N ARG A 442 -2.38 -14.03 -20.88
CA ARG A 442 -1.31 -13.68 -19.96
C ARG A 442 -1.51 -12.29 -19.35
N TRP A 443 -1.16 -12.17 -18.08
CA TRP A 443 -1.27 -10.92 -17.33
C TRP A 443 0.12 -10.48 -16.86
N ALA A 444 0.53 -9.26 -17.22
CA ALA A 444 1.72 -8.64 -16.66
C ALA A 444 1.37 -8.07 -15.28
N MET A 445 2.26 -8.25 -14.31
CA MET A 445 2.04 -7.78 -12.95
C MET A 445 3.31 -7.18 -12.35
N PRO A 446 3.61 -5.89 -12.67
CA PRO A 446 4.68 -5.14 -12.02
C PRO A 446 4.45 -4.99 -10.51
N TRP A 447 5.53 -5.08 -9.75
CA TRP A 447 5.51 -4.92 -8.30
C TRP A 447 5.74 -3.44 -7.93
N VAL A 448 4.71 -2.77 -7.41
CA VAL A 448 4.73 -1.30 -7.18
C VAL A 448 5.01 -0.92 -5.73
N GLU A 449 5.04 -1.90 -4.83
CA GLU A 449 5.51 -1.76 -3.46
C GLU A 449 6.62 -2.78 -3.23
N GLY A 450 7.88 -2.40 -3.01
CA GLY A 450 8.95 -3.40 -2.81
C GLY A 450 9.10 -3.90 -1.37
N ASP A 451 9.40 -5.20 -1.18
CA ASP A 451 9.67 -5.82 0.14
C ASP A 451 10.93 -5.27 0.85
N ILE A 452 11.90 -4.79 0.07
CA ILE A 452 13.28 -4.57 0.53
C ILE A 452 13.53 -3.09 0.89
N ASP A 453 12.76 -2.16 0.31
CA ASP A 453 13.10 -0.72 0.31
C ASP A 453 11.98 0.21 0.85
N GLU A 454 10.71 -0.24 1.00
CA GLU A 454 9.56 0.68 0.86
C GLU A 454 8.38 0.56 1.86
N CYS A 455 8.47 -0.23 2.92
CA CYS A 455 7.21 -0.69 3.54
C CYS A 455 6.53 0.23 4.57
N TRP A 456 7.17 1.27 5.11
CA TRP A 456 6.50 2.11 6.12
C TRP A 456 5.71 3.29 5.57
N VAL A 457 6.27 4.04 4.64
CA VAL A 457 5.57 5.14 3.98
C VAL A 457 6.00 5.12 2.52
N ARG A 458 5.12 4.58 1.68
CA ARG A 458 5.36 4.56 0.24
C ARG A 458 5.35 5.99 -0.30
N GLN A 459 6.19 6.21 -1.30
CA GLN A 459 6.38 7.50 -1.94
C GLN A 459 6.01 7.32 -3.41
N PRO A 460 4.82 7.78 -3.83
CA PRO A 460 4.26 7.50 -5.15
C PRO A 460 5.23 7.74 -6.30
N HIS A 461 5.33 6.78 -7.22
CA HIS A 461 6.24 6.84 -8.35
C HIS A 461 5.68 6.08 -9.57
N VAL A 462 4.97 6.80 -10.45
CA VAL A 462 4.30 6.21 -11.62
C VAL A 462 5.18 6.07 -12.87
N GLU A 463 6.40 6.63 -12.88
CA GLU A 463 7.26 6.67 -14.07
C GLU A 463 7.54 5.28 -14.65
N SER A 464 7.83 4.33 -13.76
CA SER A 464 8.08 2.94 -14.11
C SER A 464 6.91 2.33 -14.89
N LEU A 465 5.68 2.63 -14.48
CA LEU A 465 4.47 2.15 -15.13
C LEU A 465 4.25 2.83 -16.50
N GLY A 466 4.79 4.04 -16.68
CA GLY A 466 4.88 4.73 -17.97
C GLY A 466 5.67 3.97 -19.02
N GLN A 467 6.56 3.07 -18.61
CA GLN A 467 7.37 2.23 -19.50
C GLN A 467 6.80 0.81 -19.60
N LEU A 468 6.45 0.21 -18.46
CA LEU A 468 5.99 -1.17 -18.39
C LEU A 468 4.61 -1.41 -19.03
N ALA A 469 3.66 -0.49 -18.86
CA ALA A 469 2.30 -0.68 -19.38
C ALA A 469 2.26 -0.67 -20.94
N PRO A 470 2.92 0.27 -21.64
CA PRO A 470 3.08 0.19 -23.09
C PRO A 470 3.81 -1.07 -23.58
N ASP A 471 4.83 -1.53 -22.85
CA ASP A 471 5.57 -2.74 -23.22
C ASP A 471 4.72 -4.00 -23.08
N ALA A 472 3.94 -4.13 -21.99
CA ALA A 472 2.98 -5.21 -21.81
C ALA A 472 1.95 -5.27 -22.93
N LEU A 473 1.42 -4.11 -23.35
CA LEU A 473 0.49 -4.02 -24.46
C LEU A 473 1.14 -4.46 -25.79
N ARG A 474 2.38 -4.02 -26.04
CA ARG A 474 3.15 -4.38 -27.25
C ARG A 474 3.42 -5.88 -27.34
N LYS A 475 3.65 -6.54 -26.19
CA LYS A 475 3.83 -8.00 -26.07
C LYS A 475 2.50 -8.78 -26.10
N GLY A 476 1.38 -8.09 -26.26
CA GLY A 476 0.06 -8.70 -26.40
C GLY A 476 -0.50 -9.28 -25.10
N ALA A 477 -0.07 -8.78 -23.94
CA ALA A 477 -0.71 -9.15 -22.67
C ALA A 477 -2.18 -8.70 -22.65
N GLN A 478 -3.08 -9.56 -22.17
CA GLN A 478 -4.50 -9.23 -22.01
C GLN A 478 -4.80 -8.66 -20.62
N GLY A 479 -3.87 -8.85 -19.67
CA GLY A 479 -3.99 -8.33 -18.32
C GLY A 479 -2.83 -7.43 -17.93
N LEU A 480 -3.16 -6.37 -17.17
CA LEU A 480 -2.20 -5.55 -16.46
C LEU A 480 -2.68 -5.38 -15.01
N LEU A 481 -1.97 -6.00 -14.08
CA LEU A 481 -2.21 -5.91 -12.64
C LEU A 481 -1.04 -5.17 -11.97
N THR A 482 -1.24 -4.60 -10.78
CA THR A 482 -0.11 -4.25 -9.90
C THR A 482 -0.13 -5.10 -8.65
N LEU A 483 1.04 -5.53 -8.21
CA LEU A 483 1.20 -6.16 -6.89
C LEU A 483 1.38 -5.06 -5.85
N GLN A 484 0.49 -5.05 -4.85
CA GLN A 484 0.54 -4.16 -3.69
C GLN A 484 -0.08 -4.82 -2.45
N TRP A 485 0.14 -4.25 -1.27
CA TRP A 485 -0.47 -4.63 0.00
C TRP A 485 -1.48 -3.58 0.47
N ARG A 486 -1.18 -2.31 0.22
CA ARG A 486 -1.92 -1.16 0.77
C ARG A 486 -3.03 -0.68 -0.16
N THR A 487 -3.94 0.10 0.42
CA THR A 487 -5.01 0.77 -0.35
C THR A 487 -4.58 2.15 -0.83
N ARG A 488 -4.22 3.05 0.11
CA ARG A 488 -4.11 4.49 -0.19
C ARG A 488 -2.73 4.94 -0.64
N ASP A 489 -1.69 4.42 -0.01
CA ASP A 489 -0.29 4.79 -0.27
C ASP A 489 0.18 4.54 -1.72
N VAL A 490 -0.59 3.75 -2.49
CA VAL A 490 -0.33 3.33 -3.89
C VAL A 490 -1.42 3.78 -4.86
N GLU A 491 -2.19 4.79 -4.46
CA GLU A 491 -3.36 5.20 -5.24
C GLU A 491 -2.99 5.86 -6.58
N GLU A 492 -1.82 6.47 -6.68
CA GLU A 492 -1.27 7.03 -7.91
C GLU A 492 -0.91 5.92 -8.90
N GLU A 493 -0.18 4.89 -8.47
CA GLU A 493 0.19 3.74 -9.31
C GLU A 493 -1.06 2.98 -9.79
N THR A 494 -1.98 2.67 -8.87
CA THR A 494 -3.26 2.03 -9.21
C THR A 494 -4.09 2.93 -10.14
N GLY A 495 -4.14 4.23 -9.84
CA GLY A 495 -4.88 5.21 -10.63
C GLY A 495 -4.31 5.41 -12.04
N TYR A 496 -2.99 5.28 -12.20
CA TYR A 496 -2.30 5.38 -13.48
C TYR A 496 -2.63 4.19 -14.37
N ILE A 497 -2.42 2.94 -13.89
CA ILE A 497 -2.67 1.75 -14.72
C ILE A 497 -4.13 1.62 -15.11
N ALA A 498 -5.04 1.99 -14.21
CA ALA A 498 -6.47 1.98 -14.48
C ALA A 498 -6.82 2.93 -15.63
N ARG A 499 -6.26 4.14 -15.66
CA ARG A 499 -6.51 5.12 -16.73
C ARG A 499 -5.77 4.80 -18.02
N PHE A 500 -4.53 4.31 -17.91
CA PHE A 500 -3.76 3.85 -19.07
C PHE A 500 -4.52 2.76 -19.83
N ALA A 501 -5.19 1.85 -19.13
CA ALA A 501 -6.02 0.81 -19.74
C ALA A 501 -7.16 1.34 -20.61
N TRP A 502 -7.59 2.60 -20.44
CA TRP A 502 -8.60 3.27 -21.27
C TRP A 502 -8.03 4.33 -22.22
N ASN A 503 -6.81 4.80 -21.95
CA ASN A 503 -6.08 5.75 -22.77
C ASN A 503 -4.60 5.36 -22.83
N PRO A 504 -4.17 4.54 -23.81
CA PRO A 504 -2.79 4.08 -23.93
C PRO A 504 -1.79 5.17 -24.32
N ARG A 505 -2.25 6.43 -24.50
CA ARG A 505 -1.40 7.61 -24.73
C ARG A 505 -1.17 8.44 -23.46
N LEU A 506 -1.72 8.02 -22.32
CA LEU A 506 -1.52 8.70 -21.05
C LEU A 506 -0.04 8.61 -20.66
N THR A 507 0.56 9.76 -20.32
CA THR A 507 1.92 9.82 -19.77
C THR A 507 1.86 10.10 -18.26
N PRO A 508 2.91 9.75 -17.49
CA PRO A 508 3.05 10.14 -16.08
C PRO A 508 2.78 11.63 -15.81
N GLU A 509 3.33 12.51 -16.63
CA GLU A 509 3.19 13.97 -16.46
C GLU A 509 1.74 14.40 -16.68
N GLN A 510 1.08 13.84 -17.71
CA GLN A 510 -0.32 14.11 -17.96
C GLN A 510 -1.20 13.59 -16.82
N PHE A 511 -0.90 12.39 -16.29
CA PHE A 511 -1.60 11.83 -15.15
C PHE A 511 -1.52 12.73 -13.92
N TYR A 512 -0.32 13.22 -13.57
CA TYR A 512 -0.16 14.12 -12.43
C TYR A 512 -0.81 15.49 -12.62
N ARG A 513 -0.87 16.02 -13.85
CA ARG A 513 -1.67 17.22 -14.14
C ARG A 513 -3.17 16.98 -13.93
N ASP A 514 -3.69 15.85 -14.40
CA ASP A 514 -5.10 15.53 -14.23
C ASP A 514 -5.45 15.26 -12.75
N LEU A 515 -4.58 14.55 -12.03
CA LEU A 515 -4.70 14.40 -10.57
C LEU A 515 -4.68 15.76 -9.89
N ALA A 516 -3.75 16.64 -10.26
CA ALA A 516 -3.64 17.97 -9.68
C ALA A 516 -4.92 18.81 -9.90
N ARG A 517 -5.47 18.77 -11.11
CA ARG A 517 -6.72 19.45 -11.47
C ARG A 517 -7.89 18.95 -10.65
N HIS A 518 -8.06 17.62 -10.54
CA HIS A 518 -9.22 17.03 -9.85
C HIS A 518 -9.12 17.14 -8.33
N ALA A 519 -7.92 16.92 -7.76
CA ALA A 519 -7.70 16.95 -6.31
C ALA A 519 -7.64 18.38 -5.76
N PHE A 520 -6.95 19.30 -6.42
CA PHE A 520 -6.62 20.63 -5.87
C PHE A 520 -7.27 21.81 -6.60
N GLY A 521 -8.01 21.54 -7.68
CA GLY A 521 -8.73 22.55 -8.47
C GLY A 521 -7.93 23.05 -9.68
N ALA A 522 -8.65 23.49 -10.71
CA ALA A 522 -8.06 23.92 -11.98
C ALA A 522 -7.11 25.14 -11.83
N ASP A 523 -7.35 26.01 -10.85
CA ASP A 523 -6.49 27.15 -10.53
C ASP A 523 -5.16 26.76 -9.87
N ASN A 524 -5.05 25.53 -9.35
CA ASN A 524 -3.84 24.99 -8.76
C ASN A 524 -3.22 23.84 -9.57
N GLU A 525 -3.80 23.49 -10.72
CA GLU A 525 -3.32 22.40 -11.59
C GLU A 525 -1.83 22.57 -11.92
N ALA A 526 -1.42 23.72 -12.45
CA ALA A 526 -0.04 23.94 -12.86
C ALA A 526 0.94 23.82 -11.68
N ARG A 527 0.56 24.38 -10.52
CA ARG A 527 1.41 24.38 -9.32
C ARG A 527 1.52 22.98 -8.72
N MET A 528 0.40 22.31 -8.51
CA MET A 528 0.40 20.97 -7.91
C MET A 528 0.91 19.91 -8.87
N GLY A 529 0.63 20.04 -10.18
CA GLY A 529 1.22 19.18 -11.20
C GLY A 529 2.74 19.29 -11.22
N HIS A 530 3.29 20.50 -11.04
CA HIS A 530 4.74 20.69 -10.90
C HIS A 530 5.29 20.04 -9.61
N ILE A 531 4.66 20.29 -8.45
CA ILE A 531 5.11 19.69 -7.17
C ILE A 531 5.09 18.16 -7.24
N LEU A 532 4.01 17.56 -7.76
CA LEU A 532 3.89 16.11 -7.87
C LEU A 532 4.88 15.52 -8.88
N GLY A 533 5.07 16.18 -10.03
CA GLY A 533 6.07 15.78 -11.01
C GLY A 533 7.50 15.89 -10.48
N GLU A 534 7.78 16.90 -9.67
CA GLU A 534 9.08 17.05 -9.02
C GLU A 534 9.33 15.95 -7.98
N LEU A 535 8.35 15.64 -7.12
CA LEU A 535 8.45 14.53 -6.18
C LEU A 535 8.72 13.20 -6.89
N GLN A 536 8.05 12.95 -8.03
CA GLN A 536 8.34 11.77 -8.85
C GLN A 536 9.80 11.76 -9.34
N CYS A 537 10.32 12.90 -9.81
CA CYS A 537 11.70 13.00 -10.33
C CYS A 537 12.78 12.75 -9.26
N LEU A 538 12.45 12.89 -7.96
CA LEU A 538 13.35 12.50 -6.87
C LEU A 538 13.47 10.98 -6.70
N GLY A 539 12.64 10.20 -7.38
CA GLY A 539 12.64 8.74 -7.36
C GLY A 539 11.62 8.13 -6.39
N ALA A 540 11.62 6.80 -6.31
CA ALA A 540 10.70 6.05 -5.45
C ALA A 540 11.03 6.22 -3.94
N ARG A 541 12.17 6.84 -3.64
CA ARG A 541 12.57 7.34 -2.32
C ARG A 541 12.92 8.82 -2.47
N TRP A 542 11.98 9.72 -2.20
CA TRP A 542 12.14 11.17 -2.40
C TRP A 542 13.36 11.74 -1.69
N SER A 543 13.73 11.23 -0.51
CA SER A 543 14.92 11.65 0.22
C SER A 543 16.21 11.04 -0.32
N GLY A 544 16.14 10.00 -1.16
CA GLY A 544 17.28 9.17 -1.53
C GLY A 544 17.81 8.24 -0.44
N VAL A 545 17.26 8.30 0.77
CA VAL A 545 17.63 7.39 1.87
C VAL A 545 16.88 6.08 1.71
N ARG A 546 17.61 4.97 1.70
CA ARG A 546 17.02 3.64 1.62
C ARG A 546 16.14 3.37 2.85
N GLY A 547 14.95 2.82 2.62
CA GLY A 547 14.06 2.38 3.68
C GLY A 547 14.55 1.12 4.37
N THR A 548 13.67 0.45 5.10
CA THR A 548 13.99 -0.82 5.76
C THR A 548 13.25 -1.98 5.12
N VAL A 549 13.81 -3.17 5.27
CA VAL A 549 13.23 -4.42 4.77
C VAL A 549 12.02 -4.82 5.65
N GLU A 550 10.90 -5.15 5.01
CA GLU A 550 9.70 -5.60 5.72
C GLU A 550 9.79 -7.06 6.18
N CYS A 551 10.27 -7.94 5.29
CA CYS A 551 10.32 -9.39 5.51
C CYS A 551 11.52 -9.85 6.37
N GLY A 552 12.46 -8.93 6.65
CA GLY A 552 13.73 -9.20 7.31
C GLY A 552 13.80 -8.69 8.75
N HIS A 553 14.92 -8.96 9.41
CA HIS A 553 15.21 -8.37 10.72
C HIS A 553 15.34 -6.84 10.59
N MET A 554 14.60 -6.12 11.43
CA MET A 554 14.55 -4.66 11.39
C MET A 554 15.92 -4.04 11.75
N GLN A 555 16.45 -3.21 10.86
CA GLN A 555 17.69 -2.43 11.03
C GLN A 555 17.55 -1.08 10.33
N TRP A 556 18.31 -0.07 10.77
CA TRP A 556 18.36 1.23 10.08
C TRP A 556 18.83 1.05 8.63
N THR A 557 18.07 1.57 7.66
CA THR A 557 18.33 1.48 6.20
C THR A 557 18.40 0.07 5.61
N GLY A 558 18.02 -0.95 6.39
CA GLY A 558 17.92 -2.35 5.96
C GLY A 558 19.22 -3.06 5.56
N HIS A 559 20.39 -2.39 5.61
CA HIS A 559 21.67 -2.92 5.13
C HIS A 559 22.81 -2.55 6.09
N SER A 560 23.80 -3.45 6.22
CA SER A 560 25.01 -3.24 7.02
C SER A 560 26.29 -3.66 6.25
N PRO A 561 27.23 -2.74 5.98
CA PRO A 561 27.08 -1.30 6.15
C PRO A 561 25.92 -0.77 5.29
N HIS A 562 25.35 0.35 5.70
CA HIS A 562 24.26 0.98 4.93
C HIS A 562 24.77 1.49 3.59
N PHE A 563 23.82 1.80 2.71
CA PHE A 563 24.12 2.36 1.41
C PHE A 563 24.60 3.81 1.56
N PRO A 564 25.57 4.26 0.74
CA PRO A 564 25.88 5.68 0.64
C PRO A 564 24.62 6.52 0.41
N PHE A 565 24.47 7.60 1.16
CA PHE A 565 23.30 8.48 1.05
C PHE A 565 23.37 9.42 -0.16
N ASN A 566 24.56 9.64 -0.69
CA ASN A 566 24.84 10.50 -1.83
C ASN A 566 25.54 9.73 -2.94
N LEU A 567 25.38 10.21 -4.17
CA LEU A 567 26.12 9.72 -5.32
C LEU A 567 27.45 10.46 -5.45
N ASP A 568 28.45 10.05 -4.67
CA ASP A 568 29.76 10.69 -4.56
C ASP A 568 30.93 9.67 -4.57
N ALA A 569 32.15 10.14 -4.24
CA ALA A 569 33.38 9.34 -4.24
C ALA A 569 33.35 8.13 -3.27
N SER A 570 32.40 8.05 -2.34
CA SER A 570 32.22 6.89 -1.46
C SER A 570 31.54 5.70 -2.14
N VAL A 571 30.80 5.93 -3.23
CA VAL A 571 30.01 4.90 -3.92
C VAL A 571 30.88 3.84 -4.62
N PRO A 572 31.91 4.19 -5.41
CA PRO A 572 32.67 3.17 -6.13
C PRO A 572 33.41 2.18 -5.21
N PRO A 573 34.08 2.60 -4.13
CA PRO A 573 34.66 1.66 -3.15
C PRO A 573 33.60 0.76 -2.50
N PHE A 574 32.46 1.32 -2.08
CA PHE A 574 31.37 0.56 -1.48
C PHE A 574 30.85 -0.55 -2.40
N LEU A 575 30.61 -0.21 -3.67
CA LEU A 575 30.17 -1.18 -4.66
C LEU A 575 31.27 -2.20 -5.01
N ALA A 576 32.53 -1.79 -5.06
CA ALA A 576 33.64 -2.71 -5.33
C ALA A 576 33.74 -3.82 -4.25
N ASP A 577 33.53 -3.48 -2.98
CA ASP A 577 33.52 -4.46 -1.88
C ASP A 577 32.37 -5.47 -2.02
N MET A 578 31.20 -5.05 -2.54
CA MET A 578 30.11 -5.97 -2.85
C MET A 578 30.44 -6.89 -4.01
N VAL A 579 31.10 -6.37 -5.04
CA VAL A 579 31.56 -7.18 -6.17
C VAL A 579 32.61 -8.19 -5.72
N ASP A 580 33.52 -7.84 -4.82
CA ASP A 580 34.49 -8.79 -4.28
C ASP A 580 33.81 -9.97 -3.57
N LYS A 581 32.72 -9.71 -2.81
CA LYS A 581 31.91 -10.79 -2.21
C LYS A 581 31.25 -11.66 -3.27
N ALA A 582 30.77 -11.07 -4.37
CA ALA A 582 30.21 -11.82 -5.49
C ALA A 582 31.28 -12.66 -6.21
N VAL A 583 32.50 -12.13 -6.40
CA VAL A 583 33.66 -12.82 -6.95
C VAL A 583 34.04 -14.02 -6.08
N ASP A 584 34.12 -13.83 -4.75
CA ASP A 584 34.42 -14.92 -3.81
C ASP A 584 33.34 -16.00 -3.88
N ALA A 585 32.06 -15.61 -3.82
CA ALA A 585 30.93 -16.52 -3.89
C ALA A 585 30.89 -17.34 -5.19
N LEU A 586 31.27 -16.74 -6.33
CA LEU A 586 31.40 -17.47 -7.60
C LEU A 586 32.57 -18.45 -7.60
N SER A 587 33.65 -18.15 -6.89
CA SER A 587 34.84 -19.01 -6.83
C SER A 587 34.62 -20.27 -6.00
N ILE A 588 33.67 -20.27 -5.06
CA ILE A 588 33.41 -21.39 -4.14
C ILE A 588 32.83 -22.60 -4.87
N MET A 589 33.51 -23.74 -4.72
CA MET A 589 33.01 -25.07 -5.07
C MET A 589 32.46 -25.77 -3.82
N PRO A 590 31.20 -26.26 -3.82
CA PRO A 590 30.76 -27.26 -2.85
C PRO A 590 31.62 -28.52 -3.02
N ARG A 591 32.10 -29.14 -1.93
CA ARG A 591 32.95 -30.35 -2.04
C ARG A 591 32.14 -31.62 -2.35
N ASP A 592 30.82 -31.58 -2.22
CA ASP A 592 29.95 -32.72 -2.55
C ASP A 592 28.97 -32.35 -3.66
N GLU A 593 29.12 -33.00 -4.81
CA GLU A 593 28.16 -32.91 -5.91
C GLU A 593 26.79 -33.52 -5.55
N ASN A 594 26.66 -34.18 -4.38
CA ASN A 594 25.49 -34.95 -3.98
C ASN A 594 24.71 -34.46 -2.74
N ASP A 595 25.05 -33.32 -2.10
CA ASP A 595 24.27 -32.82 -0.96
C ASP A 595 23.04 -31.97 -1.40
N PRO A 596 21.78 -32.43 -1.17
CA PRO A 596 20.57 -31.74 -1.60
C PRO A 596 20.16 -30.54 -0.71
N GLU A 597 20.77 -30.36 0.47
CA GLU A 597 20.28 -29.42 1.52
C GLU A 597 21.08 -28.10 1.64
N ALA A 598 22.01 -27.83 0.72
CA ALA A 598 22.88 -26.65 0.81
C ALA A 598 22.26 -25.29 0.42
N GLY A 599 21.04 -25.27 -0.11
CA GLY A 599 20.54 -24.13 -0.89
C GLY A 599 19.20 -23.49 -0.52
N ALA A 600 18.57 -23.85 0.61
CA ALA A 600 17.24 -23.33 0.94
C ALA A 600 17.29 -21.91 1.55
N PHE A 601 16.64 -20.95 0.89
CA PHE A 601 16.58 -19.51 1.20
C PHE A 601 16.10 -19.18 2.63
N HIS A 602 15.42 -20.12 3.32
CA HIS A 602 14.98 -19.97 4.70
C HIS A 602 15.40 -21.09 5.68
N ALA A 603 16.22 -22.07 5.26
CA ALA A 603 16.55 -23.21 6.14
C ALA A 603 17.96 -23.20 6.75
N ARG A 604 18.87 -22.30 6.34
CA ARG A 604 20.17 -22.16 7.02
C ARG A 604 20.22 -20.88 7.85
N ARG A 605 20.20 -21.03 9.19
CA ARG A 605 20.82 -20.04 10.08
C ARG A 605 22.28 -19.88 9.63
N ASN A 606 22.80 -18.65 9.70
CA ASN A 606 24.16 -18.30 9.30
C ASN A 606 25.25 -19.07 10.11
N ASP A 607 25.51 -20.33 9.82
CA ASP A 607 26.68 -21.07 10.35
C ASP A 607 27.31 -22.02 9.31
N MET A 608 27.80 -21.48 8.18
CA MET A 608 28.79 -22.20 7.35
C MET A 608 30.17 -22.34 8.03
N SER A 609 30.25 -22.28 9.36
CA SER A 609 31.47 -22.45 10.15
C SER A 609 31.77 -23.93 10.36
N GLY A 610 32.16 -24.65 9.30
CA GLY A 610 32.54 -26.05 9.45
C GLY A 610 32.99 -26.82 8.21
N GLU A 611 32.70 -26.38 6.98
CA GLU A 611 32.98 -27.16 5.77
C GLU A 611 34.17 -26.58 4.97
N GLU A 612 35.16 -27.42 4.63
CA GLU A 612 36.28 -27.05 3.75
C GLU A 612 35.76 -26.79 2.32
N THR A 613 35.76 -25.52 1.90
CA THR A 613 35.44 -25.08 0.53
C THR A 613 36.72 -24.88 -0.28
N VAL A 614 36.70 -25.24 -1.57
CA VAL A 614 37.81 -24.96 -2.50
C VAL A 614 37.42 -23.78 -3.39
N ARG A 615 38.34 -22.81 -3.53
CA ARG A 615 38.18 -21.65 -4.41
C ARG A 615 38.83 -21.90 -5.76
N ASP A 616 38.07 -21.78 -6.84
CA ASP A 616 38.56 -21.87 -8.22
C ASP A 616 38.38 -20.52 -8.94
N PRO A 617 39.48 -19.77 -9.18
CA PRO A 617 39.43 -18.48 -9.85
C PRO A 617 39.18 -18.57 -11.36
N SER A 618 39.21 -19.77 -11.96
CA SER A 618 38.97 -19.98 -13.39
C SER A 618 37.49 -20.11 -13.75
N ARG A 619 36.60 -20.15 -12.75
CA ARG A 619 35.16 -20.28 -12.95
C ARG A 619 34.58 -19.10 -13.74
N LEU A 620 33.56 -19.42 -14.54
CA LEU A 620 32.81 -18.45 -15.32
C LEU A 620 32.25 -17.34 -14.41
N GLY A 621 32.41 -16.08 -14.84
CA GLY A 621 31.92 -14.91 -14.10
C GLY A 621 32.94 -14.33 -13.12
N VAL A 622 33.93 -15.11 -12.65
CA VAL A 622 34.96 -14.62 -11.73
C VAL A 622 35.80 -13.53 -12.39
N ARG A 623 36.31 -13.79 -13.60
CA ARG A 623 37.14 -12.85 -14.36
C ARG A 623 36.35 -11.58 -14.73
N GLU A 624 35.12 -11.76 -15.19
CA GLU A 624 34.24 -10.68 -15.61
C GLU A 624 33.91 -9.76 -14.43
N MET A 625 33.50 -10.30 -13.28
CA MET A 625 33.24 -9.49 -12.08
C MET A 625 34.51 -8.88 -11.48
N THR A 626 35.67 -9.54 -11.61
CA THR A 626 36.95 -8.93 -11.22
C THR A 626 37.24 -7.67 -12.05
N ALA A 627 36.92 -7.69 -13.34
CA ALA A 627 37.04 -6.51 -14.20
C ALA A 627 36.05 -5.40 -13.79
N VAL A 628 34.82 -5.76 -13.42
CA VAL A 628 33.83 -4.81 -12.86
C VAL A 628 34.36 -4.15 -11.58
N ALA A 629 34.93 -4.93 -10.66
CA ALA A 629 35.52 -4.39 -9.43
C ALA A 629 36.69 -3.43 -9.72
N ALA A 630 37.56 -3.77 -10.68
CA ALA A 630 38.65 -2.89 -11.10
C ALA A 630 38.13 -1.57 -11.70
N ARG A 631 37.08 -1.63 -12.52
CA ARG A 631 36.43 -0.45 -13.11
C ARG A 631 35.80 0.44 -12.04
N LEU A 632 35.10 -0.14 -11.06
CA LEU A 632 34.56 0.61 -9.92
C LEU A 632 35.68 1.30 -9.13
N ARG A 633 36.78 0.61 -8.82
CA ARG A 633 37.92 1.23 -8.12
C ARG A 633 38.56 2.38 -8.93
N ALA A 634 38.60 2.28 -10.25
CA ALA A 634 39.09 3.36 -11.11
C ALA A 634 38.19 4.62 -11.08
N LEU A 635 36.92 4.48 -10.69
CA LEU A 635 35.96 5.59 -10.54
C LEU A 635 36.03 6.28 -9.17
N ALA A 636 36.85 5.80 -8.22
CA ALA A 636 36.88 6.35 -6.85
C ALA A 636 37.24 7.86 -6.76
N GLY A 637 37.85 8.43 -7.81
CA GLY A 637 38.14 9.86 -7.90
C GLY A 637 37.10 10.70 -8.67
N GLU A 638 36.04 10.09 -9.22
CA GLU A 638 35.00 10.82 -9.94
C GLU A 638 34.14 11.61 -8.94
N SER A 639 34.01 12.91 -9.20
CA SER A 639 33.26 13.84 -8.34
C SER A 639 32.04 14.43 -9.04
N ASP A 640 31.86 14.19 -10.35
CA ASP A 640 30.65 14.56 -11.08
C ASP A 640 29.59 13.44 -10.97
N PRO A 641 28.46 13.70 -10.27
CA PRO A 641 27.41 12.70 -10.09
C PRO A 641 26.78 12.25 -11.42
N GLY A 642 26.75 13.13 -12.44
CA GLY A 642 26.18 12.80 -13.75
C GLY A 642 27.00 11.74 -14.49
N ARG A 643 28.33 11.94 -14.56
CA ARG A 643 29.25 10.94 -15.12
C ARG A 643 29.29 9.66 -14.30
N LEU A 644 29.30 9.76 -12.96
CA LEU A 644 29.26 8.58 -12.10
C LEU A 644 28.00 7.75 -12.37
N ARG A 645 26.81 8.37 -12.42
CA ARG A 645 25.55 7.69 -12.74
C ARG A 645 25.60 6.96 -14.08
N ALA A 646 26.08 7.62 -15.13
CA ALA A 646 26.20 7.01 -16.45
C ALA A 646 27.13 5.77 -16.46
N GLN A 647 28.22 5.81 -15.69
CA GLN A 647 29.12 4.66 -15.55
C GLN A 647 28.47 3.50 -14.77
N LEU A 648 27.73 3.80 -13.71
CA LEU A 648 27.01 2.78 -12.92
C LEU A 648 25.93 2.08 -13.75
N ILE A 649 25.15 2.82 -14.55
CA ILE A 649 24.16 2.25 -15.49
C ILE A 649 24.82 1.24 -16.43
N ALA A 650 25.94 1.61 -17.05
CA ALA A 650 26.66 0.74 -17.97
C ALA A 650 27.21 -0.53 -17.28
N ILE A 651 27.68 -0.42 -16.04
CA ILE A 651 28.14 -1.57 -15.24
C ILE A 651 26.96 -2.49 -14.89
N GLU A 652 25.83 -1.91 -14.51
CA GLU A 652 24.62 -2.66 -14.16
C GLU A 652 24.11 -3.47 -15.36
N GLU A 653 24.00 -2.85 -16.54
CA GLU A 653 23.56 -3.52 -17.78
C GLU A 653 24.47 -4.69 -18.15
N GLU A 654 25.80 -4.50 -18.07
CA GLU A 654 26.79 -5.56 -18.31
C GLU A 654 26.64 -6.71 -17.30
N THR A 655 26.48 -6.38 -16.02
CA THR A 655 26.34 -7.37 -14.94
C THR A 655 25.05 -8.17 -15.09
N TRP A 656 23.94 -7.55 -15.51
CA TRP A 656 22.69 -8.24 -15.82
C TRP A 656 22.85 -9.26 -16.94
N ALA A 657 23.55 -8.89 -18.02
CA ALA A 657 23.80 -9.79 -19.13
C ALA A 657 24.62 -11.03 -18.69
N LEU A 658 25.64 -10.82 -17.86
CA LEU A 658 26.45 -11.90 -17.28
C LEU A 658 25.60 -12.80 -16.36
N ARG A 659 24.81 -12.20 -15.47
CA ARG A 659 23.98 -12.92 -14.50
C ARG A 659 23.05 -13.92 -15.18
N LYS A 660 22.43 -13.54 -16.31
CA LYS A 660 21.58 -14.45 -17.09
C LYS A 660 22.31 -15.74 -17.46
N VAL A 661 23.50 -15.63 -18.04
CA VAL A 661 24.33 -16.77 -18.46
C VAL A 661 24.75 -17.64 -17.28
N LEU A 662 25.06 -17.01 -16.14
CA LEU A 662 25.46 -17.72 -14.93
C LEU A 662 24.30 -18.54 -14.33
N VAL A 663 23.08 -17.97 -14.27
CA VAL A 663 21.88 -18.69 -13.81
C VAL A 663 21.58 -19.89 -14.71
N GLU A 664 21.67 -19.72 -16.04
CA GLU A 664 21.49 -20.81 -17.01
C GLU A 664 22.50 -21.95 -16.84
N ARG A 665 23.68 -21.67 -16.30
CA ARG A 665 24.76 -22.64 -16.04
C ARG A 665 24.82 -23.12 -14.59
N GLY A 666 23.77 -22.91 -13.79
CA GLY A 666 23.69 -23.44 -12.43
C GLY A 666 24.46 -22.63 -11.39
N MET A 667 24.35 -21.29 -11.42
CA MET A 667 24.82 -20.41 -10.35
C MET A 667 24.35 -20.90 -8.96
N SER A 668 25.26 -20.91 -7.97
CA SER A 668 24.93 -21.30 -6.59
C SER A 668 24.06 -20.25 -5.89
N SER A 669 23.32 -20.65 -4.85
CA SER A 669 22.47 -19.73 -4.07
C SER A 669 23.28 -18.60 -3.42
N LEU A 670 24.50 -18.89 -2.95
CA LEU A 670 25.40 -17.89 -2.36
C LEU A 670 25.87 -16.87 -3.41
N ALA A 671 26.23 -17.32 -4.61
CA ALA A 671 26.61 -16.45 -5.72
C ALA A 671 25.42 -15.61 -6.19
N TYR A 672 24.23 -16.21 -6.33
CA TYR A 672 23.00 -15.53 -6.68
C TYR A 672 22.68 -14.40 -5.70
N ARG A 673 22.65 -14.71 -4.40
CA ARG A 673 22.39 -13.71 -3.36
C ARG A 673 23.40 -12.57 -3.41
N SER A 674 24.69 -12.88 -3.57
CA SER A 674 25.75 -11.86 -3.58
C SER A 674 25.66 -10.96 -4.83
N PHE A 675 25.33 -11.53 -5.99
CA PHE A 675 25.07 -10.80 -7.24
C PHE A 675 23.85 -9.89 -7.13
N ASP A 676 22.73 -10.42 -6.64
CA ASP A 676 21.48 -9.66 -6.56
C ASP A 676 21.60 -8.51 -5.57
N ILE A 677 22.28 -8.71 -4.44
CA ILE A 677 22.56 -7.61 -3.50
C ILE A 677 23.37 -6.51 -4.17
N PHE A 678 24.39 -6.85 -5.00
CA PHE A 678 25.13 -5.86 -5.77
C PHE A 678 24.25 -5.14 -6.80
N LEU A 679 23.43 -5.86 -7.56
CA LEU A 679 22.52 -5.30 -8.57
C LEU A 679 21.47 -4.38 -7.94
N ILE A 680 20.90 -4.77 -6.80
CA ILE A 680 20.01 -3.94 -6.00
C ILE A 680 20.74 -2.68 -5.52
N ALA A 681 21.99 -2.82 -5.07
CA ALA A 681 22.78 -1.70 -4.57
C ALA A 681 23.11 -0.67 -5.65
N ILE A 682 23.65 -1.12 -6.78
CA ILE A 682 24.01 -0.23 -7.89
C ILE A 682 22.76 0.46 -8.44
N HIS A 683 21.65 -0.25 -8.61
CA HIS A 683 20.38 0.30 -9.07
C HIS A 683 19.83 1.37 -8.11
N HIS A 684 19.83 1.09 -6.80
CA HIS A 684 19.38 2.06 -5.80
C HIS A 684 20.23 3.33 -5.81
N LEU A 685 21.57 3.19 -5.82
CA LEU A 685 22.49 4.32 -5.76
C LEU A 685 22.42 5.19 -7.03
N GLN A 686 22.32 4.56 -8.20
CA GLN A 686 22.21 5.28 -9.47
C GLN A 686 20.80 5.83 -9.73
N ARG A 687 19.78 5.45 -8.96
CA ARG A 687 18.42 5.98 -9.07
C ARG A 687 18.11 7.03 -8.00
N ASN A 688 18.23 6.64 -6.73
CA ASN A 688 17.64 7.36 -5.60
C ASN A 688 18.65 8.20 -4.80
N ALA A 689 19.94 7.81 -4.73
CA ALA A 689 20.90 8.49 -3.86
C ALA A 689 21.05 9.98 -4.21
N GLY A 690 21.17 10.82 -3.17
CA GLY A 690 21.18 12.28 -3.29
C GLY A 690 20.66 13.03 -2.05
N ALA A 691 20.73 12.42 -0.86
CA ALA A 691 20.02 12.91 0.33
C ALA A 691 20.34 14.35 0.72
N ASP A 692 21.60 14.79 0.57
CA ASP A 692 22.01 16.15 0.92
C ASP A 692 21.36 17.21 0.01
N THR A 693 20.98 16.83 -1.20
CA THR A 693 20.27 17.71 -2.14
C THR A 693 18.75 17.56 -2.03
N HIS A 694 18.28 16.35 -1.80
CA HIS A 694 16.86 16.04 -1.77
C HIS A 694 16.18 16.56 -0.50
N LEU A 695 16.75 16.33 0.69
CA LEU A 695 16.13 16.71 1.96
C LEU A 695 15.84 18.23 2.08
N PRO A 696 16.77 19.13 1.73
CA PRO A 696 16.46 20.57 1.69
C PRO A 696 15.33 20.89 0.71
N ARG A 697 15.26 20.23 -0.44
CA ARG A 697 14.19 20.46 -1.41
C ARG A 697 12.83 20.00 -0.88
N LEU A 698 12.78 18.87 -0.18
CA LEU A 698 11.57 18.43 0.51
C LEU A 698 11.11 19.44 1.58
N ASP A 699 12.04 20.11 2.28
CA ASP A 699 11.70 21.18 3.21
C ASP A 699 11.04 22.39 2.52
N GLU A 700 11.48 22.74 1.32
CA GLU A 700 10.88 23.82 0.52
C GLU A 700 9.48 23.46 0.04
N LEU A 701 9.33 22.27 -0.55
CA LEU A 701 8.03 21.76 -1.01
C LEU A 701 7.02 21.71 0.14
N GLN A 702 7.45 21.33 1.35
CA GLN A 702 6.54 21.31 2.50
C GLN A 702 6.04 22.71 2.88
N LYS A 703 6.90 23.73 2.86
CA LYS A 703 6.51 25.13 3.10
C LYS A 703 5.50 25.61 2.05
N GLU A 704 5.65 25.15 0.81
CA GLU A 704 4.70 25.43 -0.27
C GLU A 704 3.33 24.82 -0.01
N LEU A 705 3.28 23.53 0.38
CA LEU A 705 2.05 22.83 0.74
C LEU A 705 1.36 23.50 1.94
N ALA A 706 2.12 23.85 2.98
CA ALA A 706 1.59 24.57 4.15
C ALA A 706 1.00 25.93 3.78
N THR A 707 1.60 26.62 2.80
CA THR A 707 1.07 27.88 2.27
C THR A 707 -0.22 27.67 1.48
N LEU A 708 -0.28 26.63 0.66
CA LEU A 708 -1.49 26.27 -0.08
C LEU A 708 -2.63 25.89 0.85
N ARG A 709 -2.34 25.10 1.89
CA ARG A 709 -3.30 24.70 2.93
C ARG A 709 -3.97 25.91 3.58
N ARG A 710 -3.16 26.90 4.00
CA ARG A 710 -3.68 28.16 4.56
C ARG A 710 -4.60 28.90 3.60
N ARG A 711 -4.30 28.88 2.28
CA ARG A 711 -5.16 29.49 1.26
C ARG A 711 -6.48 28.75 1.12
N PHE A 712 -6.49 27.42 1.11
CA PHE A 712 -7.73 26.62 1.04
C PHE A 712 -8.62 26.82 2.25
N VAL A 713 -8.05 26.80 3.46
CA VAL A 713 -8.80 27.11 4.69
C VAL A 713 -9.41 28.52 4.60
N LYS A 714 -8.61 29.53 4.21
CA LYS A 714 -9.09 30.91 4.07
C LYS A 714 -10.20 31.05 3.01
N ALA A 715 -10.15 30.25 1.96
CA ALA A 715 -11.13 30.24 0.87
C ALA A 715 -12.36 29.34 1.16
N GLY A 716 -12.40 28.63 2.29
CA GLY A 716 -13.46 27.68 2.62
C GLY A 716 -13.48 26.43 1.72
N ARG A 717 -12.40 26.13 1.00
CA ARG A 717 -12.25 24.96 0.12
C ARG A 717 -11.83 23.72 0.91
N LEU A 718 -12.61 23.37 1.92
CA LEU A 718 -12.28 22.31 2.88
C LEU A 718 -12.24 20.92 2.23
N GLU A 719 -12.97 20.72 1.13
CA GLU A 719 -12.97 19.46 0.38
C GLU A 719 -11.64 19.13 -0.31
N ARG A 720 -10.71 20.09 -0.35
CA ARG A 720 -9.36 19.92 -0.94
C ARG A 720 -8.29 19.57 0.08
N LEU A 721 -8.59 19.75 1.37
CA LEU A 721 -7.61 19.60 2.43
C LEU A 721 -7.21 18.15 2.65
N GLU A 722 -8.14 17.23 2.47
CA GLU A 722 -7.95 15.80 2.75
C GLU A 722 -6.70 15.22 2.05
N ARG A 723 -6.59 15.38 0.72
CA ARG A 723 -5.41 14.91 -0.05
C ARG A 723 -4.17 15.77 0.17
N LEU A 724 -4.35 17.08 0.37
CA LEU A 724 -3.24 17.99 0.61
C LEU A 724 -2.55 17.68 1.95
N ASP A 725 -3.35 17.42 2.98
CA ASP A 725 -2.89 17.09 4.33
C ASP A 725 -2.27 15.68 4.35
N TYR A 726 -2.81 14.71 3.59
CA TYR A 726 -2.18 13.40 3.41
C TYR A 726 -0.79 13.48 2.76
N LEU A 727 -0.65 14.28 1.69
CA LEU A 727 0.64 14.53 1.03
C LEU A 727 1.62 15.25 1.95
N ALA A 728 1.17 16.29 2.65
CA ALA A 728 2.00 17.04 3.60
C ALA A 728 2.47 16.15 4.75
N ALA A 729 1.59 15.32 5.31
CA ALA A 729 1.93 14.36 6.35
C ALA A 729 2.92 13.28 5.88
N THR A 730 2.78 12.81 4.64
CA THR A 730 3.75 11.90 4.00
C THR A 730 5.13 12.55 3.90
N LEU A 731 5.17 13.79 3.43
CA LEU A 731 6.40 14.56 3.29
C LEU A 731 7.06 14.84 4.66
N ASP A 732 6.28 15.21 5.67
CA ASP A 732 6.77 15.44 7.04
C ASP A 732 7.30 14.15 7.69
N PHE A 733 6.64 13.01 7.47
CA PHE A 733 7.18 11.72 7.91
C PHE A 733 8.55 11.44 7.29
N VAL A 734 8.65 11.46 5.96
CA VAL A 734 9.87 11.14 5.21
C VAL A 734 11.03 12.03 5.66
N ARG A 735 10.82 13.35 5.72
CA ARG A 735 11.82 14.34 6.11
C ARG A 735 12.39 14.15 7.51
N HIS A 736 11.59 13.65 8.45
CA HIS A 736 12.00 13.46 9.84
C HIS A 736 12.57 12.05 10.07
N TYR A 737 11.87 11.04 9.56
CA TYR A 737 12.27 9.65 9.65
C TYR A 737 13.64 9.41 9.00
N ASP A 738 13.85 9.89 7.78
CA ASP A 738 15.08 9.59 7.05
C ASP A 738 16.29 10.32 7.65
N ARG A 739 16.11 11.50 8.25
CA ARG A 739 17.17 12.17 9.03
C ARG A 739 17.58 11.35 10.26
N VAL A 740 16.62 10.75 10.95
CA VAL A 740 16.91 9.84 12.07
C VAL A 740 17.64 8.60 11.56
N ALA A 741 17.16 8.01 10.45
CA ALA A 741 17.79 6.84 9.85
C ALA A 741 19.25 7.11 9.46
N MET A 742 19.55 8.28 8.86
CA MET A 742 20.91 8.67 8.50
C MET A 742 21.84 8.80 9.72
N LEU A 743 21.36 9.37 10.83
CA LEU A 743 22.17 9.48 12.05
C LEU A 743 22.41 8.12 12.73
N ALA A 744 21.40 7.25 12.67
CA ALA A 744 21.36 5.98 13.38
C ALA A 744 21.89 4.78 12.58
N ALA A 745 22.16 4.96 11.29
CA ALA A 745 22.69 3.90 10.44
C ALA A 745 24.08 3.40 10.93
N ALA A 746 24.40 2.16 10.56
CA ALA A 746 25.61 1.50 11.03
C ALA A 746 26.88 2.28 10.63
N GLY A 747 27.72 2.63 11.61
CA GLY A 747 28.93 3.44 11.35
C GLY A 747 28.69 4.95 11.19
N GLU A 748 27.45 5.44 11.35
CA GLU A 748 27.12 6.87 11.30
C GLU A 748 27.22 7.58 12.65
N ALA A 749 26.73 8.82 12.72
CA ALA A 749 26.94 9.73 13.84
C ALA A 749 26.66 9.09 15.22
N VAL A 750 25.57 8.35 15.36
CA VAL A 750 25.22 7.66 16.62
C VAL A 750 26.19 6.53 16.92
N ASP A 751 26.48 5.67 15.97
CA ASP A 751 27.42 4.54 16.13
C ASP A 751 28.84 5.03 16.47
N ARG A 752 29.32 6.06 15.77
CA ARG A 752 30.62 6.70 16.05
C ARG A 752 30.65 7.34 17.43
N ALA A 753 29.56 8.00 17.85
CA ALA A 753 29.46 8.59 19.18
C ALA A 753 29.48 7.53 20.29
N VAL A 754 28.77 6.40 20.09
CA VAL A 754 28.80 5.26 21.02
C VAL A 754 30.22 4.70 21.14
N ALA A 755 30.90 4.40 20.03
CA ALA A 755 32.26 3.86 20.06
C ALA A 755 33.27 4.83 20.71
N SER A 756 33.14 6.13 20.44
CA SER A 756 33.93 7.19 21.07
C SER A 756 33.67 7.29 22.57
N ALA A 757 32.40 7.18 23.00
CA ALA A 757 32.02 7.19 24.41
C ALA A 757 32.53 5.94 25.15
N GLU A 758 32.50 4.76 24.53
CA GLU A 758 33.10 3.53 25.09
C GLU A 758 34.61 3.69 25.29
N THR A 759 35.30 4.24 24.29
CA THR A 759 36.75 4.51 24.36
C THR A 759 37.08 5.51 25.48
N ALA A 760 36.31 6.59 25.59
CA ALA A 760 36.48 7.58 26.66
C ALA A 760 36.22 6.98 28.05
N LEU A 761 35.18 6.15 28.19
CA LEU A 761 34.86 5.47 29.44
C LEU A 761 35.96 4.49 29.85
N ALA A 762 36.49 3.71 28.92
CA ALA A 762 37.63 2.81 29.15
C ALA A 762 38.89 3.56 29.59
N ALA A 763 39.07 4.81 29.14
CA ALA A 763 40.13 5.71 29.57
C ALA A 763 39.84 6.44 30.90
N GLY A 764 38.76 6.10 31.62
CA GLY A 764 38.35 6.75 32.87
C GLY A 764 37.75 8.16 32.69
N GLN A 765 37.42 8.57 31.46
CA GLN A 765 36.91 9.90 31.12
C GLN A 765 35.38 9.90 31.04
N ALA A 766 34.69 9.52 32.12
CA ALA A 766 33.23 9.38 32.15
C ALA A 766 32.47 10.66 31.72
N GLY A 767 32.95 11.84 32.11
CA GLY A 767 32.35 13.12 31.69
C GLY A 767 32.44 13.36 30.18
N ARG A 768 33.54 12.95 29.54
CA ARG A 768 33.70 13.03 28.07
C ARG A 768 32.82 12.02 27.35
N ALA A 769 32.70 10.81 27.91
CA ALA A 769 31.78 9.80 27.39
C ALA A 769 30.32 10.30 27.41
N ALA A 770 29.89 10.86 28.54
CA ALA A 770 28.57 11.47 28.69
C ALA A 770 28.34 12.63 27.72
N ALA A 771 29.29 13.55 27.57
CA ALA A 771 29.18 14.69 26.65
C ALA A 771 29.05 14.25 25.18
N THR A 772 29.87 13.29 24.76
CA THR A 772 29.85 12.75 23.39
C THR A 772 28.52 12.07 23.08
N ALA A 773 28.02 11.24 24.01
CA ALA A 773 26.73 10.59 23.85
C ALA A 773 25.55 11.60 23.91
N ALA A 774 25.68 12.66 24.72
CA ALA A 774 24.66 13.69 24.87
C ALA A 774 24.49 14.54 23.60
N GLU A 775 25.58 14.85 22.91
CA GLU A 775 25.55 15.54 21.61
C GLU A 775 24.81 14.71 20.56
N ALA A 776 25.17 13.43 20.41
CA ALA A 776 24.51 12.52 19.48
C ALA A 776 23.04 12.27 19.82
N TYR A 777 22.70 12.16 21.12
CA TYR A 777 21.31 12.06 21.58
C TYR A 777 20.50 13.30 21.20
N THR A 778 21.07 14.50 21.38
CA THR A 778 20.41 15.77 21.02
C THR A 778 20.16 15.84 19.52
N ALA A 779 21.16 15.51 18.69
CA ALA A 779 21.02 15.46 17.24
C ALA A 779 19.93 14.47 16.80
N LEU A 780 19.85 13.30 17.45
CA LEU A 780 18.82 12.28 17.19
C LEU A 780 17.41 12.79 17.50
N LEU A 781 17.21 13.50 18.62
CA LEU A 781 15.93 14.10 18.98
C LEU A 781 15.54 15.23 18.03
N GLU A 782 16.49 16.07 17.62
CA GLU A 782 16.27 17.18 16.69
C GLU A 782 15.93 16.69 15.27
N ALA A 783 16.49 15.56 14.82
CA ALA A 783 16.11 14.91 13.57
C ALA A 783 14.62 14.55 13.53
N GLY A 784 14.05 14.16 14.68
CA GLY A 784 12.62 14.26 14.94
C GLY A 784 11.79 12.99 14.75
N MET A 785 12.21 11.83 15.30
CA MET A 785 11.40 10.60 15.25
C MET A 785 9.96 10.81 15.76
N GLN A 786 9.80 11.51 16.89
CA GLN A 786 8.47 11.84 17.42
C GLN A 786 7.63 12.62 16.40
N ARG A 787 8.24 13.59 15.69
CA ARG A 787 7.54 14.37 14.65
C ARG A 787 7.16 13.51 13.45
N ALA A 788 8.00 12.54 13.08
CA ALA A 788 7.67 11.60 12.02
C ALA A 788 6.41 10.81 12.40
N ILE A 789 6.37 10.24 13.61
CA ILE A 789 5.20 9.47 14.08
C ILE A 789 3.95 10.34 14.23
N GLU A 790 4.08 11.55 14.79
CA GLU A 790 2.99 12.53 14.87
C GLU A 790 2.42 12.85 13.47
N ALA A 791 3.29 13.08 12.48
CA ALA A 791 2.90 13.31 11.09
C ALA A 791 2.17 12.10 10.51
N PHE A 792 2.63 10.88 10.78
CA PHE A 792 1.95 9.66 10.32
C PHE A 792 0.50 9.58 10.83
N THR A 793 0.21 10.01 12.07
CA THR A 793 -1.17 10.02 12.57
C THR A 793 -2.12 10.90 11.75
N GLY A 794 -1.58 11.87 11.00
CA GLY A 794 -2.33 12.70 10.05
C GLY A 794 -2.73 11.96 8.76
N LYS A 795 -2.17 10.77 8.50
CA LYS A 795 -2.47 9.92 7.35
C LYS A 795 -3.58 8.89 7.59
N LEU A 796 -4.05 8.73 8.82
CA LEU A 796 -4.99 7.65 9.15
C LEU A 796 -6.33 7.83 8.44
N THR A 797 -6.57 7.07 7.38
CA THR A 797 -7.80 7.17 6.57
C THR A 797 -8.35 5.82 6.08
N THR A 798 -7.53 4.78 6.10
CA THR A 798 -7.84 3.41 5.71
C THR A 798 -7.27 2.46 6.74
N ARG A 799 -7.78 1.23 6.79
CA ARG A 799 -7.29 0.23 7.74
C ARG A 799 -5.79 -0.06 7.58
N CYS A 800 -5.30 -0.15 6.33
CA CYS A 800 -3.86 -0.25 6.05
C CYS A 800 -3.03 0.89 6.67
N ASP A 801 -3.55 2.12 6.77
CA ASP A 801 -2.83 3.21 7.45
C ASP A 801 -2.69 2.90 8.95
N PHE A 802 -3.73 2.38 9.60
CA PHE A 802 -3.65 1.93 11.01
C PHE A 802 -2.71 0.73 11.17
N GLY A 803 -2.76 -0.23 10.25
CA GLY A 803 -1.85 -1.37 10.20
C GLY A 803 -0.40 -0.94 10.05
N THR A 804 -0.14 0.07 9.25
CA THR A 804 1.19 0.69 9.11
C THR A 804 1.62 1.39 10.40
N LEU A 805 0.75 2.17 11.05
CA LEU A 805 1.06 2.79 12.35
C LEU A 805 1.31 1.76 13.46
N CYS A 806 0.57 0.66 13.44
CA CYS A 806 0.81 -0.49 14.32
C CYS A 806 2.21 -1.07 14.03
N THR A 807 2.55 -1.26 12.76
CA THR A 807 3.84 -1.83 12.36
C THR A 807 5.02 -0.94 12.76
N LEU A 808 4.88 0.38 12.63
CA LEU A 808 5.85 1.35 13.16
C LEU A 808 6.08 1.17 14.67
N ASN A 809 5.04 0.86 15.44
CA ASN A 809 5.13 0.64 16.89
C ASN A 809 5.75 -0.70 17.27
N VAL A 810 5.61 -1.76 16.47
CA VAL A 810 6.15 -3.09 16.79
C VAL A 810 7.50 -3.40 16.13
N LYS A 811 7.93 -2.59 15.15
CA LYS A 811 9.22 -2.71 14.45
C LYS A 811 10.11 -1.50 14.65
N LEU A 812 9.71 -0.34 14.12
CA LEU A 812 10.56 0.84 14.08
C LEU A 812 10.85 1.42 15.47
N LEU A 813 9.81 1.64 16.27
CA LEU A 813 9.95 2.30 17.55
C LEU A 813 10.75 1.49 18.59
N PRO A 814 10.65 0.15 18.64
CA PRO A 814 11.57 -0.66 19.42
C PRO A 814 13.05 -0.44 19.04
N LEU A 815 13.37 -0.42 17.74
CA LEU A 815 14.74 -0.14 17.26
C LEU A 815 15.18 1.30 17.62
N TYR A 816 14.28 2.26 17.52
CA TYR A 816 14.52 3.63 17.95
C TYR A 816 14.87 3.73 19.43
N TRP A 817 14.08 3.09 20.29
CA TRP A 817 14.33 3.11 21.73
C TRP A 817 15.61 2.36 22.12
N GLU A 818 15.93 1.25 21.45
CA GLU A 818 17.24 0.59 21.60
C GLU A 818 18.40 1.52 21.22
N THR A 819 18.25 2.27 20.12
CA THR A 819 19.25 3.25 19.67
C THR A 819 19.44 4.36 20.70
N VAL A 820 18.34 4.86 21.29
CA VAL A 820 18.38 5.84 22.39
C VAL A 820 19.08 5.25 23.62
N ASP A 821 18.85 3.99 23.95
CA ASP A 821 19.46 3.32 25.10
C ASP A 821 20.95 3.12 24.99
N ARG A 822 21.44 2.85 23.78
CA ARG A 822 22.88 2.79 23.50
C ARG A 822 23.62 4.08 23.84
N LEU A 823 22.94 5.23 23.72
CA LEU A 823 23.47 6.54 24.08
C LEU A 823 23.26 6.85 25.58
N THR A 824 22.04 6.69 26.08
CA THR A 824 21.69 7.11 27.46
C THR A 824 22.37 6.27 28.54
N ARG A 825 22.88 5.07 28.24
CA ARG A 825 23.66 4.27 29.19
C ARG A 825 24.90 5.00 29.73
N PHE A 826 25.48 5.92 28.96
CA PHE A 826 26.63 6.74 29.36
C PHE A 826 26.25 7.93 30.23
N PHE A 827 24.96 8.25 30.36
CA PHE A 827 24.53 9.42 31.11
C PHE A 827 24.59 9.17 32.63
N PRO A 828 25.11 10.14 33.40
CA PRO A 828 24.99 10.15 34.86
C PRO A 828 23.53 10.15 35.35
N ALA A 829 22.63 10.83 34.63
CA ALA A 829 21.18 10.81 34.85
C ALA A 829 20.43 10.72 33.50
N VAL A 830 19.38 9.92 33.39
CA VAL A 830 18.71 9.67 32.10
C VAL A 830 17.42 10.49 31.99
N PRO A 831 17.22 11.32 30.96
CA PRO A 831 15.97 12.07 30.81
C PRO A 831 14.78 11.10 30.73
N PRO A 832 13.61 11.47 31.30
CA PRO A 832 12.44 10.60 31.25
C PRO A 832 11.93 10.43 29.82
N ARG A 833 11.24 9.31 29.58
CA ARG A 833 10.59 9.00 28.30
C ARG A 833 9.09 9.31 28.33
N GLU A 834 8.48 9.25 27.16
CA GLU A 834 7.02 9.32 26.97
C GLU A 834 6.38 10.51 27.70
N ILE A 835 6.99 11.70 27.57
CA ILE A 835 6.36 12.90 28.08
C ILE A 835 5.06 13.17 27.31
N GLN A 836 3.97 13.26 28.07
CA GLN A 836 2.65 13.58 27.56
C GLN A 836 2.25 14.94 28.13
N ALA A 837 1.67 15.77 27.27
CA ALA A 837 1.12 17.05 27.67
C ALA A 837 -0.35 17.11 27.25
N ARG A 838 -1.22 17.48 28.19
CA ARG A 838 -2.65 17.66 27.97
C ARG A 838 -3.02 19.09 28.31
N GLY A 839 -3.39 19.84 27.30
CA GLY A 839 -3.89 21.20 27.50
C GLY A 839 -5.16 21.22 28.32
N LYS A 840 -5.35 22.30 29.09
CA LYS A 840 -6.61 22.70 29.74
C LYS A 840 -6.84 24.20 29.50
N ALA A 841 -7.96 24.72 29.98
CA ALA A 841 -8.32 26.13 29.82
C ALA A 841 -7.27 27.09 30.43
N ASP A 842 -6.72 26.77 31.60
CA ASP A 842 -5.79 27.61 32.37
C ASP A 842 -4.52 26.87 32.83
N ALA A 843 -4.32 25.63 32.37
CA ALA A 843 -3.22 24.77 32.79
C ALA A 843 -2.79 23.81 31.67
N VAL A 844 -1.65 23.16 31.88
CA VAL A 844 -1.19 21.99 31.13
C VAL A 844 -0.89 20.89 32.13
N TRP A 845 -1.52 19.72 31.94
CA TRP A 845 -1.24 18.53 32.72
C TRP A 845 -0.17 17.72 32.02
N LEU A 846 0.91 17.42 32.73
CA LEU A 846 2.07 16.71 32.21
C LEU A 846 2.23 15.39 32.96
N SER A 847 2.63 14.37 32.23
CA SER A 847 3.07 13.08 32.77
C SER A 847 4.22 12.52 31.96
N TRP A 848 5.07 11.69 32.57
CA TRP A 848 6.20 11.04 31.92
C TRP A 848 6.60 9.76 32.67
N GLU A 849 7.42 8.92 32.06
CA GLU A 849 7.95 7.72 32.71
C GLU A 849 9.02 8.05 33.77
N ALA A 850 9.22 7.19 34.76
CA ALA A 850 10.26 7.39 35.76
C ALA A 850 11.65 7.57 35.13
N SER A 851 12.40 8.57 35.59
CA SER A 851 13.72 8.93 35.08
C SER A 851 14.82 8.10 35.78
N PRO A 852 15.53 7.20 35.08
CA PRO A 852 16.58 6.39 35.67
C PRO A 852 17.79 7.21 36.12
N LYS A 853 18.41 6.82 37.23
CA LYS A 853 19.63 7.45 37.82
C LYS A 853 19.49 8.93 38.21
N ALA A 854 18.30 9.53 38.13
CA ALA A 854 18.09 10.92 38.49
C ALA A 854 18.12 11.15 40.01
N ALA A 855 18.87 12.16 40.45
CA ALA A 855 18.81 12.75 41.79
C ALA A 855 17.78 13.90 41.87
N GLY A 856 17.41 14.48 40.72
CA GLY A 856 16.30 15.43 40.58
C GLY A 856 15.94 15.65 39.11
N MET A 857 14.96 16.50 38.83
CA MET A 857 14.57 16.85 37.45
C MET A 857 14.25 18.33 37.29
N ASN A 858 14.51 18.85 36.10
CA ASN A 858 14.13 20.20 35.66
C ASN A 858 13.13 20.11 34.52
N LEU A 859 11.99 20.79 34.69
CA LEU A 859 10.98 20.94 33.67
C LEU A 859 11.18 22.28 32.97
N TYR A 860 11.29 22.23 31.65
CA TYR A 860 11.38 23.41 30.79
C TYR A 860 10.13 23.54 29.94
N ARG A 861 9.72 24.77 29.69
CA ARG A 861 8.69 25.11 28.70
C ARG A 861 9.17 26.16 27.72
N ARG A 862 8.60 26.16 26.51
CA ARG A 862 8.69 27.27 25.57
C ARG A 862 7.39 27.41 24.79
N ARG A 863 7.17 28.57 24.19
CA ARG A 863 6.08 28.75 23.22
C ARG A 863 6.45 28.00 21.93
N ALA A 864 5.52 27.23 21.38
CA ALA A 864 5.77 26.45 20.17
C ALA A 864 6.30 27.34 19.05
N GLY A 865 7.35 26.87 18.36
CA GLY A 865 8.02 27.63 17.29
C GLY A 865 9.01 28.71 17.77
N THR A 866 9.21 28.90 19.07
CA THR A 866 10.24 29.81 19.60
C THR A 866 11.50 29.04 20.03
N ALA A 867 12.65 29.72 20.11
CA ALA A 867 13.92 29.07 20.46
C ALA A 867 14.14 28.97 21.98
N ALA A 868 13.66 29.94 22.76
CA ALA A 868 14.06 30.12 24.16
C ALA A 868 13.25 29.25 25.12
N TRP A 869 13.93 28.31 25.78
CA TRP A 869 13.39 27.52 26.90
C TRP A 869 13.43 28.28 28.22
N ARG A 870 12.41 28.10 29.06
CA ARG A 870 12.35 28.61 30.44
C ARG A 870 12.08 27.48 31.41
N ARG A 871 12.88 27.40 32.48
CA ARG A 871 12.65 26.46 33.57
C ARG A 871 11.37 26.84 34.33
N VAL A 872 10.50 25.86 34.56
CA VAL A 872 9.18 26.03 35.18
C VAL A 872 9.26 25.88 36.69
N ASN A 873 10.03 24.91 37.17
CA ASN A 873 10.22 24.64 38.60
C ASN A 873 11.37 25.48 39.19
N ALA A 874 11.14 26.07 40.37
CA ALA A 874 12.17 26.84 41.08
C ALA A 874 13.27 25.94 41.66
N GLU A 875 12.85 24.85 42.30
CA GLU A 875 13.73 23.80 42.85
C GLU A 875 13.62 22.52 42.03
N PRO A 876 14.68 21.70 41.93
CA PRO A 876 14.63 20.39 41.28
C PRO A 876 13.44 19.54 41.75
N LEU A 877 12.69 18.99 40.81
CA LEU A 877 11.64 18.02 41.12
C LEU A 877 12.26 16.75 41.69
N ARG A 878 11.56 16.10 42.62
CA ARG A 878 11.99 14.82 43.20
C ARG A 878 12.10 13.75 42.11
N PRO A 879 13.05 12.80 42.19
CA PRO A 879 13.19 11.72 41.20
C PRO A 879 11.91 10.91 40.95
N ALA A 880 11.10 10.69 41.99
CA ALA A 880 9.83 9.97 41.90
C ALA A 880 8.67 10.79 41.28
N CYS A 881 8.89 12.05 40.91
CA CYS A 881 7.88 12.91 40.32
C CYS A 881 7.64 12.55 38.85
N VAL A 882 6.50 11.94 38.55
CA VAL A 882 6.12 11.52 37.18
C VAL A 882 4.93 12.29 36.61
N MET A 883 4.41 13.26 37.36
CA MET A 883 3.31 14.12 36.95
C MET A 883 3.53 15.55 37.42
N PHE A 884 3.14 16.53 36.63
CA PHE A 884 3.25 17.95 36.97
C PHE A 884 2.12 18.75 36.33
N THR A 885 1.68 19.81 37.01
CA THR A 885 0.72 20.76 36.45
C THR A 885 1.40 22.10 36.26
N ASP A 886 1.55 22.51 35.01
CA ASP A 886 2.02 23.85 34.68
C ASP A 886 0.84 24.81 34.44
N ARG A 887 1.05 26.09 34.72
CA ARG A 887 0.11 27.18 34.42
C ARG A 887 0.85 28.21 33.56
N PRO A 888 0.79 28.11 32.23
CA PRO A 888 1.39 29.09 31.34
C PRO A 888 0.87 30.51 31.58
N PRO A 889 1.69 31.55 31.35
CA PRO A 889 1.31 32.93 31.63
C PRO A 889 0.25 33.47 30.66
N GLU A 890 0.12 32.85 29.48
CA GLU A 890 -0.81 33.24 28.43
C GLU A 890 -1.34 31.99 27.68
N PRO A 891 -2.55 32.06 27.10
CA PRO A 891 -3.05 31.05 26.18
C PRO A 891 -2.13 30.87 24.96
N GLY A 892 -1.99 29.64 24.51
CA GLY A 892 -1.20 29.31 23.33
C GLY A 892 -0.78 27.85 23.28
N GLU A 893 -0.02 27.52 22.24
CA GLU A 893 0.63 26.23 22.08
C GLU A 893 2.00 26.25 22.78
N TRP A 894 2.23 25.27 23.64
CA TRP A 894 3.40 25.16 24.48
C TRP A 894 4.09 23.81 24.26
N GLU A 895 5.42 23.86 24.25
CA GLU A 895 6.28 22.67 24.23
C GLU A 895 6.97 22.54 25.58
N TYR A 896 7.07 21.31 26.07
CA TYR A 896 7.64 20.95 27.35
C TYR A 896 8.73 19.89 27.15
N ALA A 897 9.78 19.97 27.95
CA ALA A 897 10.80 18.94 28.01
C ALA A 897 11.33 18.83 29.45
N VAL A 898 11.76 17.62 29.83
CA VAL A 898 12.31 17.35 31.15
C VAL A 898 13.78 16.96 31.00
N CYS A 899 14.64 17.58 31.79
CA CYS A 899 16.04 17.20 31.95
C CYS A 899 16.22 16.52 33.30
N ALA A 900 17.00 15.44 33.34
CA ALA A 900 17.36 14.75 34.56
C ALA A 900 18.63 15.35 35.16
N LEU A 901 18.68 15.48 36.49
CA LEU A 901 19.84 15.95 37.23
C LEU A 901 20.49 14.79 37.96
N ALA A 902 21.80 14.64 37.79
CA ALA A 902 22.61 13.71 38.55
C ALA A 902 23.03 14.32 39.91
N ALA A 903 23.51 13.46 40.82
CA ALA A 903 23.91 13.88 42.17
C ALA A 903 25.11 14.84 42.18
N ASP A 904 25.94 14.80 41.13
CA ASP A 904 27.08 15.70 40.91
C ASP A 904 26.70 17.03 40.24
N GLY A 905 25.41 17.25 39.98
CA GLY A 905 24.89 18.46 39.34
C GLY A 905 24.92 18.42 37.80
N TRP A 906 25.34 17.32 37.18
CA TRP A 906 25.24 17.18 35.73
C TRP A 906 23.77 17.12 35.29
N GLU A 907 23.40 17.97 34.33
CA GLU A 907 22.06 18.01 33.75
C GLU A 907 22.06 17.31 32.39
N SER A 908 21.13 16.37 32.21
CA SER A 908 20.98 15.64 30.95
C SER A 908 20.51 16.57 29.83
N PRO A 909 20.68 16.17 28.56
CA PRO A 909 19.87 16.71 27.48
C PRO A 909 18.37 16.59 27.78
N ALA A 910 17.59 17.41 27.10
CA ALA A 910 16.14 17.43 27.18
C ALA A 910 15.53 16.10 26.70
N SER A 911 14.45 15.65 27.35
CA SER A 911 13.61 14.56 26.85
C SER A 911 13.02 14.86 25.45
N HIS A 912 12.33 13.88 24.87
CA HIS A 912 11.29 14.13 23.87
C HIS A 912 10.30 15.23 24.31
N LEU A 913 9.50 15.76 23.39
CA LEU A 913 8.69 16.94 23.66
C LEU A 913 7.25 16.57 24.06
N GLY A 914 6.76 17.17 25.14
CA GLY A 914 5.32 17.23 25.41
C GLY A 914 4.74 18.46 24.74
N ARG A 915 3.70 18.33 23.90
CA ARG A 915 3.05 19.46 23.23
C ARG A 915 1.60 19.57 23.64
N ALA A 916 1.15 20.77 23.98
CA ALA A 916 -0.23 21.01 24.39
C ALA A 916 -0.67 22.45 24.12
N VAL A 917 -1.97 22.62 23.86
CA VAL A 917 -2.61 23.94 23.76
C VAL A 917 -3.30 24.31 25.07
N CYS A 918 -2.78 25.34 25.73
CA CYS A 918 -3.39 25.97 26.92
C CYS A 918 -4.33 27.10 26.48
N GLY A 919 -5.55 27.14 27.01
CA GLY A 919 -6.61 28.04 26.56
C GLY A 919 -7.46 27.44 25.43
N PRO A 920 -7.98 28.24 24.48
CA PRO A 920 -8.82 27.71 23.41
C PRO A 920 -8.11 26.65 22.57
N THR A 921 -8.68 25.45 22.46
CA THR A 921 -8.09 24.35 21.66
C THR A 921 -8.51 24.36 20.20
N PRO A 922 -7.70 23.70 19.34
CA PRO A 922 -8.20 23.15 18.09
C PRO A 922 -9.43 22.26 18.33
N ARG A 923 -10.31 22.21 17.34
CA ARG A 923 -11.49 21.33 17.36
C ARG A 923 -11.06 19.86 17.41
N PRO A 924 -11.88 18.94 17.96
CA PRO A 924 -11.57 17.52 17.99
C PRO A 924 -11.26 16.97 16.59
N ARG A 925 -10.25 16.11 16.43
CA ARG A 925 -9.97 15.44 15.15
C ARG A 925 -10.77 14.14 15.09
N ILE A 926 -11.55 13.96 14.03
CA ILE A 926 -12.34 12.73 13.81
C ILE A 926 -11.68 11.92 12.70
N ILE A 927 -11.33 10.68 13.01
CA ILE A 927 -10.81 9.68 12.08
C ILE A 927 -11.88 8.60 11.96
N ALA A 928 -12.23 8.15 10.75
CA ALA A 928 -13.26 7.15 10.56
C ALA A 928 -12.84 6.12 9.52
N SER A 929 -13.27 4.87 9.74
CA SER A 929 -13.24 3.86 8.67
C SER A 929 -14.15 4.31 7.53
N LYS A 930 -13.73 4.03 6.28
CA LYS A 930 -14.53 4.40 5.11
C LYS A 930 -15.65 3.37 4.90
N PRO A 931 -16.92 3.77 5.04
CA PRO A 931 -18.05 2.85 4.90
C PRO A 931 -18.29 2.50 3.42
N PRO A 932 -19.08 1.45 3.13
CA PRO A 932 -19.39 1.05 1.77
C PRO A 932 -20.10 2.16 0.98
N ALA A 933 -19.93 2.17 -0.34
CA ALA A 933 -20.63 3.09 -1.23
C ALA A 933 -22.11 2.77 -1.39
N TRP A 934 -22.48 1.50 -1.18
CA TRP A 934 -23.84 1.02 -1.27
C TRP A 934 -24.13 -0.18 -0.36
N VAL A 935 -25.41 -0.32 0.01
CA VAL A 935 -25.99 -1.45 0.77
C VAL A 935 -27.38 -1.78 0.20
N HIS A 936 -27.94 -2.93 0.55
CA HIS A 936 -29.36 -3.21 0.27
C HIS A 936 -30.26 -2.58 1.34
N ALA A 937 -31.48 -2.21 0.95
CA ALA A 937 -32.51 -1.77 1.89
C ALA A 937 -32.75 -2.86 2.95
N GLY A 938 -32.74 -2.48 4.22
CA GLY A 938 -32.81 -3.42 5.35
C GLY A 938 -31.48 -4.00 5.81
N GLU A 939 -30.37 -3.83 5.06
CA GLU A 939 -29.03 -4.25 5.49
C GLU A 939 -28.44 -3.21 6.46
N PRO A 940 -28.11 -3.56 7.72
CA PRO A 940 -27.41 -2.65 8.62
C PRO A 940 -25.94 -2.52 8.24
N PHE A 941 -25.31 -1.43 8.68
CA PHE A 941 -23.85 -1.31 8.65
C PHE A 941 -23.34 -0.65 9.93
N ASP A 942 -22.09 -0.96 10.27
CA ASP A 942 -21.41 -0.41 11.44
C ASP A 942 -20.53 0.77 11.02
N LEU A 943 -20.50 1.81 11.85
CA LEU A 943 -19.59 2.94 11.69
C LEU A 943 -18.75 3.10 12.94
N ARG A 944 -17.43 3.05 12.76
CA ARG A 944 -16.44 3.25 13.81
C ARG A 944 -15.65 4.52 13.54
N VAL A 945 -15.48 5.34 14.57
CA VAL A 945 -14.66 6.55 14.54
C VAL A 945 -13.75 6.63 15.75
N VAL A 946 -12.60 7.27 15.58
CA VAL A 946 -11.68 7.68 16.64
C VAL A 946 -11.72 9.20 16.72
N VAL A 947 -11.97 9.75 17.91
CA VAL A 947 -12.11 11.18 18.15
C VAL A 947 -11.02 11.67 19.11
N ILE A 948 -10.02 12.35 18.56
CA ILE A 948 -8.86 12.82 19.32
C ILE A 948 -9.07 14.27 19.74
N SER A 949 -9.04 14.55 21.04
CA SER A 949 -9.02 15.92 21.60
C SER A 949 -8.24 16.00 22.90
N ASP A 950 -7.59 17.13 23.16
CA ASP A 950 -6.97 17.41 24.47
C ASP A 950 -8.02 17.74 25.55
N ARG A 951 -9.26 17.98 25.12
CA ARG A 951 -10.44 18.11 25.96
C ARG A 951 -11.17 16.78 25.94
N GLY A 952 -11.66 16.32 27.09
CA GLY A 952 -12.43 15.07 27.14
C GLY A 952 -13.62 15.14 26.18
N ILE A 953 -13.93 14.05 25.49
CA ILE A 953 -15.03 14.02 24.51
C ILE A 953 -16.36 14.01 25.26
N ARG A 954 -17.22 14.98 24.97
CA ARG A 954 -18.53 15.13 25.61
C ARG A 954 -19.61 14.32 24.91
N ARG A 955 -19.63 14.36 23.57
CA ARG A 955 -20.64 13.69 22.75
C ARG A 955 -20.11 13.39 21.35
N VAL A 956 -20.48 12.23 20.82
CA VAL A 956 -20.28 11.86 19.41
C VAL A 956 -21.59 11.34 18.84
N GLU A 957 -22.00 11.86 17.69
CA GLU A 957 -23.28 11.53 17.06
C GLU A 957 -23.14 11.32 15.56
N LEU A 958 -23.84 10.32 15.07
CA LEU A 958 -24.08 10.11 13.66
C LEU A 958 -25.41 10.75 13.27
N PHE A 959 -25.40 11.63 12.28
CA PHE A 959 -26.59 12.20 11.67
C PHE A 959 -26.82 11.57 10.31
N VAL A 960 -27.99 10.99 10.10
CA VAL A 960 -28.39 10.30 8.86
C VAL A 960 -29.64 10.95 8.27
N ARG A 961 -29.71 11.08 6.93
CA ARG A 961 -30.93 11.52 6.24
C ARG A 961 -31.03 10.90 4.85
N GLU A 962 -32.26 10.87 4.33
CA GLU A 962 -32.45 10.70 2.89
C GLU A 962 -32.05 11.98 2.17
N ALA A 963 -31.34 11.86 1.04
CA ALA A 963 -30.89 13.00 0.27
C ALA A 963 -32.06 13.89 -0.17
N GLY A 964 -31.89 15.20 0.02
CA GLY A 964 -32.92 16.19 -0.28
C GLY A 964 -33.94 16.42 0.84
N LYS A 965 -34.01 15.56 1.87
CA LYS A 965 -34.76 15.88 3.10
C LYS A 965 -33.95 16.86 3.97
N ARG A 966 -34.65 17.76 4.67
CA ARG A 966 -34.00 18.74 5.57
C ARG A 966 -33.66 18.17 6.94
N ALA A 967 -34.50 17.27 7.44
CA ALA A 967 -34.36 16.69 8.77
C ALA A 967 -33.29 15.59 8.80
N TRP A 968 -32.40 15.66 9.79
CA TRP A 968 -31.45 14.61 10.13
C TRP A 968 -32.03 13.77 11.28
N ARG A 969 -31.90 12.45 11.18
CA ARG A 969 -32.05 11.52 12.30
C ARG A 969 -30.69 11.38 12.98
N SER A 970 -30.64 11.45 14.30
CA SER A 970 -29.40 11.32 15.06
C SER A 970 -29.33 9.98 15.78
N HIS A 971 -28.18 9.34 15.73
CA HIS A 971 -27.84 8.15 16.50
C HIS A 971 -26.65 8.49 17.38
N GLU A 972 -26.76 8.21 18.67
CA GLU A 972 -25.62 8.31 19.58
C GLU A 972 -24.56 7.29 19.17
N MET A 973 -23.30 7.71 19.15
CA MET A 973 -22.17 6.81 19.02
C MET A 973 -21.61 6.52 20.40
N LEU A 974 -21.62 5.25 20.78
CA LEU A 974 -21.24 4.83 22.13
C LEU A 974 -19.72 4.67 22.22
N PRO A 975 -19.10 5.06 23.34
CA PRO A 975 -17.70 4.75 23.59
C PRO A 975 -17.47 3.24 23.49
N ALA A 976 -16.51 2.84 22.65
CA ALA A 976 -16.12 1.44 22.52
C ALA A 976 -14.81 1.18 23.29
N PHE A 977 -13.78 1.99 23.04
CA PHE A 977 -12.47 1.81 23.65
C PHE A 977 -11.61 3.08 23.53
N ARG A 978 -11.03 3.58 24.64
CA ARG A 978 -10.29 4.85 24.69
C ARG A 978 -11.07 5.99 24.02
N GLU A 979 -10.59 6.44 22.86
CA GLU A 979 -11.11 7.56 22.08
C GLU A 979 -11.96 7.07 20.89
N SER A 980 -12.30 5.78 20.84
CA SER A 980 -13.13 5.18 19.79
C SER A 980 -14.60 5.14 20.16
N PHE A 981 -15.43 5.36 19.14
CA PHE A 981 -16.87 5.40 19.23
C PHE A 981 -17.46 4.58 18.09
N VAL A 982 -18.50 3.80 18.39
CA VAL A 982 -19.16 2.94 17.42
C VAL A 982 -20.66 3.15 17.45
N THR A 983 -21.29 3.00 16.29
CA THR A 983 -22.75 2.89 16.19
C THR A 983 -23.10 1.94 15.06
N ARG A 984 -24.22 1.24 15.23
CA ARG A 984 -24.83 0.42 14.18
C ARG A 984 -26.00 1.20 13.59
N VAL A 985 -25.97 1.45 12.29
CA VAL A 985 -27.11 2.04 11.58
C VAL A 985 -28.12 0.92 11.31
N PRO A 986 -29.34 0.97 11.89
CA PRO A 986 -30.34 -0.05 11.65
C PRO A 986 -30.76 -0.05 10.19
N GLY A 987 -30.83 -1.22 9.56
CA GLY A 987 -31.27 -1.34 8.17
C GLY A 987 -32.69 -0.80 7.93
N GLY A 988 -33.56 -0.82 8.95
CA GLY A 988 -34.90 -0.22 8.90
C GLY A 988 -34.91 1.31 8.79
N ASP A 989 -33.79 1.98 9.02
CA ASP A 989 -33.65 3.42 8.78
C ASP A 989 -33.22 3.74 7.33
N LEU A 990 -32.87 2.72 6.53
CA LEU A 990 -32.32 2.85 5.18
C LEU A 990 -33.38 2.51 4.11
N GLU A 991 -34.07 3.55 3.64
CA GLU A 991 -35.01 3.45 2.53
C GLU A 991 -34.29 3.40 1.17
N PRO A 992 -34.82 2.67 0.16
CA PRO A 992 -34.26 2.65 -1.18
C PRO A 992 -34.07 4.05 -1.76
N GLY A 993 -32.88 4.34 -2.29
CA GLY A 993 -32.53 5.65 -2.81
C GLY A 993 -31.15 6.11 -2.40
N LEU A 994 -31.03 7.36 -1.96
CA LEU A 994 -29.76 7.97 -1.58
C LEU A 994 -29.80 8.41 -0.12
N CYS A 995 -28.85 7.91 0.66
CA CYS A 995 -28.65 8.26 2.05
C CYS A 995 -27.42 9.17 2.19
N GLU A 996 -27.51 10.18 3.04
CA GLU A 996 -26.40 11.06 3.44
C GLU A 996 -26.18 10.96 4.93
N PHE A 997 -24.92 11.01 5.36
CA PHE A 997 -24.60 11.06 6.79
C PHE A 997 -23.36 11.86 7.13
N VAL A 998 -23.32 12.33 8.37
CA VAL A 998 -22.18 13.05 8.97
C VAL A 998 -21.99 12.61 10.41
N VAL A 999 -20.74 12.50 10.85
CA VAL A 999 -20.45 12.33 12.28
C VAL A 999 -20.09 13.69 12.85
N LYS A 1000 -20.65 14.06 13.98
CA LYS A 1000 -20.23 15.24 14.75
C LYS A 1000 -19.66 14.82 16.08
N ALA A 1001 -18.57 15.44 16.48
CA ALA A 1001 -17.99 15.28 17.79
C ALA A 1001 -17.89 16.63 18.48
N THR A 1002 -18.28 16.68 19.76
CA THR A 1002 -18.13 17.84 20.62
C THR A 1002 -17.25 17.48 21.80
N ASP A 1003 -16.22 18.28 22.05
CA ASP A 1003 -15.38 18.13 23.23
C ASP A 1003 -15.94 18.87 24.47
N GLY A 1004 -15.24 18.76 25.60
CA GLY A 1004 -15.64 19.33 26.89
C GLY A 1004 -15.65 20.86 26.95
N ASP A 1005 -14.93 21.54 26.04
CA ASP A 1005 -14.93 23.00 25.94
C ASP A 1005 -15.98 23.50 24.92
N GLY A 1006 -16.73 22.59 24.30
CA GLY A 1006 -17.72 22.90 23.27
C GLY A 1006 -17.15 23.02 21.86
N GLY A 1007 -15.89 22.62 21.64
CA GLY A 1007 -15.28 22.54 20.31
C GLY A 1007 -15.94 21.46 19.47
N GLU A 1008 -16.41 21.80 18.28
CA GLU A 1008 -17.14 20.88 17.39
C GLU A 1008 -16.39 20.61 16.09
N SER A 1009 -16.33 19.35 15.69
CA SER A 1009 -15.87 18.89 14.38
C SER A 1009 -16.89 18.02 13.68
N THR A 1010 -16.74 17.86 12.37
CA THR A 1010 -17.59 17.02 11.54
C THR A 1010 -16.74 16.13 10.65
N TRP A 1011 -17.12 14.86 10.50
CA TRP A 1011 -16.56 13.95 9.52
C TRP A 1011 -17.61 13.56 8.46
N PRO A 1012 -17.24 13.57 7.15
CA PRO A 1012 -15.99 14.11 6.63
C PRO A 1012 -15.91 15.63 6.84
N GLU A 1013 -14.71 16.21 6.95
CA GLU A 1013 -14.54 17.67 7.15
C GLU A 1013 -15.21 18.48 6.03
N ALA A 1014 -15.19 17.93 4.82
CA ALA A 1014 -15.87 18.47 3.65
C ALA A 1014 -17.40 18.63 3.83
N ALA A 1015 -18.02 17.97 4.82
CA ALA A 1015 -19.43 18.13 5.15
C ALA A 1015 -19.78 19.57 5.55
N ALA A 1016 -18.85 20.30 6.18
CA ALA A 1016 -19.01 21.73 6.46
C ALA A 1016 -19.09 22.58 5.17
N ALA A 1017 -18.52 22.09 4.06
CA ALA A 1017 -18.63 22.65 2.72
C ALA A 1017 -19.74 21.99 1.88
N GLY A 1018 -20.73 21.36 2.53
CA GLY A 1018 -21.88 20.74 1.87
C GLY A 1018 -21.58 19.41 1.17
N LEU A 1019 -20.54 18.68 1.59
CA LEU A 1019 -20.26 17.31 1.15
C LEU A 1019 -20.35 16.30 2.31
N PRO A 1020 -21.54 15.96 2.81
CA PRO A 1020 -21.68 14.85 3.76
C PRO A 1020 -21.19 13.53 3.15
N TRP A 1021 -20.95 12.47 3.92
CA TRP A 1021 -20.80 11.16 3.28
C TRP A 1021 -22.12 10.77 2.58
N SER A 1022 -22.06 9.96 1.52
CA SER A 1022 -23.25 9.51 0.81
C SER A 1022 -23.15 8.04 0.42
N LEU A 1023 -24.27 7.34 0.55
CA LEU A 1023 -24.44 5.89 0.39
C LEU A 1023 -25.67 5.64 -0.49
N ALA A 1024 -25.53 4.80 -1.51
CA ALA A 1024 -26.67 4.29 -2.28
C ALA A 1024 -27.35 3.14 -1.52
N VAL A 1025 -28.68 3.19 -1.43
CA VAL A 1025 -29.49 2.10 -0.85
C VAL A 1025 -30.21 1.42 -1.99
N LEU A 1026 -29.73 0.24 -2.36
CA LEU A 1026 -30.31 -0.57 -3.43
C LEU A 1026 -31.59 -1.26 -2.94
N PRO A 1027 -32.53 -1.59 -3.85
CA PRO A 1027 -33.61 -2.51 -3.51
C PRO A 1027 -33.07 -3.85 -2.98
N PRO A 1028 -33.87 -4.62 -2.24
CA PRO A 1028 -33.50 -5.98 -1.85
C PRO A 1028 -33.10 -6.81 -3.09
N PRO A 1029 -32.10 -7.71 -2.96
CA PRO A 1029 -31.56 -8.49 -4.08
C PRO A 1029 -32.57 -9.46 -4.70
#